data_AF-A0A972VE96-F1
#
_entry.id   AF-A0A972VE96-F1
#
_cell.length_a   1.000
_cell.length_b   1.000
_cell.length_c   1.000
_cell.angle_alpha   90.00
_cell.angle_beta   90.00
_cell.angle_gamma   90.00
#
_symmetry.space_group_name_H-M   'P 1'
#
loop_
_entity.id
_entity.type
_entity.pdbx_description
1 polymer ?
#
loop_
_entity_poly.entity_id
_entity_poly.type
_entity_poly.pdbx_seq_one_letter_code
_entity_poly.pdbx_strand_id
1 'polypeptide(L)'
;IMELDEWYHAGFTVIEGGDSDTLQMYVNGEPEGASGTRAMETCAGGYFIGSHKNLAAGSRWPGVVDDVRLYNRALTAEQIQKVMIGSAELAGAPAPANEQIDVVREAILSWEPGEFAATHDVYFGSSFEDVNDATVPISAGQDATSFNPGRLAFDQVYYWRVDEVNGTPDKTVFKGDIWSFTAEPYSIEIPGDTITVTASSRSNEFSTPEKTINGSGLDPNTGTHTIDPETMWFTGTVDLDPWIQFEFDAVNKLDVMTVWNSNGSAEMAIGWGVKDVTIEYSVDGENWDVLANANQFSRAPGSPTYNQPDEIAFDGVAAKFVRLDIQSNWGGILMSYGLSEVQFSMIPAQARTPAPTSGAADVLPNSTVTWRAGREADQHTIYMSTDMNAVAEGLAPSVSSSTNTVDLSSLSLELGQTYYWRVDEVNQAEAASVWPGPVWNLSTVAALTVDDFESYSNISPDRPFQTWLDGFGYSSDEFFPNGYAGNGTGAGIGHDIWSLSSPHYDGDIMETTSAIAGSSRSMPFYYSNSGGVTSQTQRTFATPQDWTAGGAQTLSIAFSGQAGNTGTLYVKINDTKITYGGDPENLTLGVWQAWNIDLSGMNVQNVTTLQIGVEGSGAAGMILIDDIKLHGKPGEVITPVDPGNAGLAGAWSFDEGSGTVAADSSGNGRTGTLFEAIWDTGVQGSALSFNDTGYVETGYAGITGTGARTCAAWIKTTEANRVFVSWGLNTAGKKWRMRLDATGGLRMEVNGGAHFGQT
;
A
#
# COMPACT_ATOMS: atom_id res chain seq x y z
N ILE A 1 -14.62 17.94 -9.47
CA ILE A 1 -15.04 18.03 -10.90
C ILE A 1 -14.19 17.08 -11.74
N MET A 2 -14.81 16.27 -12.62
CA MET A 2 -14.09 15.39 -13.57
C MET A 2 -13.96 16.06 -14.93
N GLU A 3 -12.80 15.91 -15.57
CA GLU A 3 -12.59 16.33 -16.95
C GLU A 3 -13.28 15.36 -17.94
N LEU A 4 -13.54 15.84 -19.15
CA LEU A 4 -14.16 15.04 -20.21
C LEU A 4 -13.10 14.19 -20.94
N ASP A 5 -13.54 13.05 -21.48
CA ASP A 5 -12.71 12.05 -22.19
C ASP A 5 -11.59 11.34 -21.38
N GLU A 6 -11.51 11.59 -20.08
CA GLU A 6 -10.67 10.84 -19.13
C GLU A 6 -11.43 9.73 -18.39
N TRP A 7 -10.71 8.73 -17.88
CA TRP A 7 -11.24 7.64 -17.06
C TRP A 7 -11.26 8.00 -15.58
N TYR A 8 -12.40 7.78 -14.92
CA TYR A 8 -12.57 7.95 -13.49
C TYR A 8 -13.29 6.76 -12.85
N HIS A 9 -12.80 6.30 -11.70
CA HIS A 9 -13.49 5.30 -10.89
C HIS A 9 -14.46 6.00 -9.94
N ALA A 10 -15.76 5.90 -10.21
CA ALA A 10 -16.82 6.60 -9.49
C ALA A 10 -17.52 5.69 -8.47
N GLY A 11 -17.24 5.91 -7.18
CA GLY A 11 -17.78 5.14 -6.07
C GLY A 11 -18.81 5.91 -5.22
N PHE A 12 -19.80 5.19 -4.69
CA PHE A 12 -20.81 5.74 -3.76
C PHE A 12 -21.14 4.71 -2.69
N THR A 13 -21.10 5.11 -1.42
CA THR A 13 -21.45 4.28 -0.26
C THR A 13 -22.54 4.96 0.57
N VAL A 14 -23.64 4.26 0.82
CA VAL A 14 -24.69 4.65 1.78
C VAL A 14 -24.53 3.85 3.06
N ILE A 15 -24.53 4.55 4.19
CA ILE A 15 -24.57 4.01 5.55
C ILE A 15 -25.95 4.34 6.13
N GLU A 16 -26.69 3.32 6.56
CA GLU A 16 -28.02 3.47 7.18
C GLU A 16 -27.88 4.05 8.60
N GLY A 17 -28.63 5.10 8.91
CA GLY A 17 -28.50 5.88 10.15
C GLY A 17 -29.81 6.04 10.94
N GLY A 18 -30.77 5.14 10.74
CA GLY A 18 -32.09 5.22 11.37
C GLY A 18 -33.00 6.26 10.70
N ASP A 19 -33.23 7.41 11.33
CA ASP A 19 -34.03 8.50 10.76
C ASP A 19 -33.31 9.22 9.58
N SER A 20 -32.02 8.95 9.37
CA SER A 20 -31.14 9.79 8.56
C SER A 20 -29.96 9.02 7.93
N ASP A 21 -30.05 8.67 6.64
CA ASP A 21 -28.98 7.95 5.91
C ASP A 21 -27.80 8.86 5.53
N THR A 22 -26.56 8.36 5.63
CA THR A 22 -25.32 9.08 5.26
C THR A 22 -24.78 8.57 3.93
N LEU A 23 -24.36 9.48 3.03
CA LEU A 23 -23.66 9.14 1.78
C LEU A 23 -22.19 9.58 1.86
N GLN A 24 -21.28 8.66 1.54
CA GLN A 24 -19.89 8.94 1.19
C GLN A 24 -19.70 8.71 -0.32
N MET A 25 -19.00 9.62 -0.99
CA MET A 25 -18.63 9.50 -2.40
C MET A 25 -17.14 9.23 -2.54
N TYR A 26 -16.74 8.62 -3.64
CA TYR A 26 -15.35 8.33 -3.97
C TYR A 26 -15.05 8.62 -5.44
N VAL A 27 -13.88 9.17 -5.73
CA VAL A 27 -13.34 9.36 -7.08
C VAL A 27 -11.92 8.79 -7.10
N ASN A 28 -11.63 7.87 -8.01
CA ASN A 28 -10.31 7.24 -8.16
C ASN A 28 -9.79 6.58 -6.87
N GLY A 29 -10.69 6.00 -6.08
CA GLY A 29 -10.38 5.38 -4.78
C GLY A 29 -10.58 6.33 -3.58
N GLU A 30 -10.44 7.63 -3.79
CA GLU A 30 -10.33 8.62 -2.71
C GLU A 30 -11.67 9.23 -2.30
N PRO A 31 -11.92 9.48 -1.00
CA PRO A 31 -13.20 9.96 -0.47
C PRO A 31 -13.47 11.44 -0.77
N GLU A 32 -14.45 11.72 -1.61
CA GLU A 32 -14.80 13.05 -2.12
C GLU A 32 -16.15 13.56 -1.59
N GLY A 33 -16.13 13.98 -0.32
CA GLY A 33 -17.24 14.72 0.33
C GLY A 33 -18.45 13.90 0.80
N ALA A 34 -19.15 14.45 1.79
CA ALA A 34 -20.38 13.90 2.37
C ALA A 34 -21.41 15.02 2.58
N SER A 35 -22.67 14.82 2.18
CA SER A 35 -23.74 15.77 2.52
C SER A 35 -25.16 15.21 2.44
N GLY A 36 -25.98 15.61 3.44
CA GLY A 36 -27.43 15.53 3.41
C GLY A 36 -28.01 14.18 3.81
N THR A 37 -28.99 14.19 4.72
CA THR A 37 -29.69 13.00 5.18
C THR A 37 -31.16 13.00 4.77
N ARG A 38 -31.64 11.89 4.18
CA ARG A 38 -33.07 11.61 3.95
C ARG A 38 -33.28 10.11 3.74
N ALA A 39 -34.23 9.52 4.47
CA ALA A 39 -34.60 8.12 4.31
C ALA A 39 -35.04 7.79 2.87
N MET A 40 -34.50 6.71 2.31
CA MET A 40 -34.96 6.14 1.04
C MET A 40 -36.26 5.35 1.18
N GLU A 41 -37.14 5.42 0.17
CA GLU A 41 -38.24 4.45 0.04
C GLU A 41 -37.81 3.24 -0.82
N THR A 42 -38.64 2.19 -0.87
CA THR A 42 -38.38 0.98 -1.66
C THR A 42 -38.13 1.28 -3.15
N CYS A 43 -36.85 1.31 -3.52
CA CYS A 43 -36.39 1.47 -4.90
C CYS A 43 -36.38 0.12 -5.63
N ALA A 44 -37.54 -0.30 -6.16
CA ALA A 44 -37.67 -1.53 -6.96
C ALA A 44 -38.20 -1.17 -8.36
N GLY A 45 -37.49 -1.52 -9.43
CA GLY A 45 -37.95 -1.12 -10.78
C GLY A 45 -37.18 -1.62 -11.99
N GLY A 46 -36.08 -2.34 -11.83
CA GLY A 46 -35.15 -2.69 -12.91
C GLY A 46 -33.87 -1.88 -12.80
N TYR A 47 -32.73 -2.54 -12.90
CA TYR A 47 -31.38 -1.97 -12.82
C TYR A 47 -30.81 -1.78 -14.24
N PHE A 48 -30.30 -0.58 -14.49
CA PHE A 48 -29.87 -0.12 -15.80
C PHE A 48 -28.47 0.49 -15.72
N ILE A 49 -27.63 0.16 -16.72
CA ILE A 49 -26.31 0.76 -16.93
C ILE A 49 -26.37 1.58 -18.23
N GLY A 50 -25.74 2.75 -18.23
CA GLY A 50 -25.80 3.77 -19.28
C GLY A 50 -27.12 4.54 -19.39
N SER A 51 -28.13 4.28 -18.55
CA SER A 51 -29.49 4.83 -18.72
C SER A 51 -30.35 4.75 -17.46
N HIS A 52 -31.63 5.12 -17.58
CA HIS A 52 -32.67 4.83 -16.59
C HIS A 52 -34.02 4.52 -17.23
N LYS A 53 -34.89 3.86 -16.46
CA LYS A 53 -36.23 3.44 -16.90
C LYS A 53 -37.04 4.58 -17.54
N ASN A 54 -37.37 4.41 -18.83
CA ASN A 54 -38.09 5.34 -19.71
C ASN A 54 -37.32 6.60 -20.15
N LEU A 55 -35.98 6.59 -20.11
CA LEU A 55 -35.16 7.64 -20.71
C LEU A 55 -35.16 7.54 -22.25
N ALA A 56 -35.44 8.67 -22.92
CA ALA A 56 -35.41 8.77 -24.38
C ALA A 56 -34.01 8.50 -24.92
N ALA A 57 -33.91 7.99 -26.15
CA ALA A 57 -32.66 7.97 -26.91
C ALA A 57 -32.25 9.40 -27.28
N GLY A 58 -30.94 9.70 -27.27
CA GLY A 58 -30.43 11.08 -27.32
C GLY A 58 -30.49 11.78 -25.95
N SER A 59 -30.40 11.02 -24.85
CA SER A 59 -30.35 11.52 -23.46
C SER A 59 -29.72 10.51 -22.49
N ARG A 60 -29.06 9.46 -22.99
CA ARG A 60 -28.46 8.35 -22.23
C ARG A 60 -27.00 8.70 -21.90
N TRP A 61 -26.17 7.73 -21.53
CA TRP A 61 -24.75 7.97 -21.30
C TRP A 61 -24.00 8.17 -22.65
N PRO A 62 -23.31 9.30 -22.87
CA PRO A 62 -22.55 9.58 -24.08
C PRO A 62 -21.07 9.29 -23.80
N GLY A 63 -20.77 8.02 -23.54
CA GLY A 63 -19.46 7.63 -23.06
C GLY A 63 -19.31 6.13 -22.87
N VAL A 64 -18.20 5.74 -22.27
CA VAL A 64 -17.82 4.36 -21.94
C VAL A 64 -18.06 4.11 -20.45
N VAL A 65 -18.47 2.90 -20.09
CA VAL A 65 -18.55 2.40 -18.71
C VAL A 65 -17.88 1.04 -18.66
N ASP A 66 -17.12 0.81 -17.59
CA ASP A 66 -16.30 -0.36 -17.32
C ASP A 66 -16.46 -0.79 -15.83
N ASP A 67 -16.18 -2.05 -15.52
CA ASP A 67 -16.29 -2.72 -14.21
C ASP A 67 -17.34 -2.14 -13.23
N VAL A 68 -18.61 -2.46 -13.47
CA VAL A 68 -19.73 -1.99 -12.63
C VAL A 68 -19.96 -2.97 -11.48
N ARG A 69 -19.70 -2.56 -10.24
CA ARG A 69 -19.94 -3.37 -9.03
C ARG A 69 -20.99 -2.75 -8.11
N LEU A 70 -21.82 -3.61 -7.51
CA LEU A 70 -22.96 -3.25 -6.66
C LEU A 70 -22.96 -4.13 -5.41
N TYR A 71 -23.05 -3.52 -4.23
CA TYR A 71 -23.07 -4.18 -2.93
C TYR A 71 -24.31 -3.73 -2.13
N ASN A 72 -24.94 -4.63 -1.37
CA ASN A 72 -26.02 -4.33 -0.41
C ASN A 72 -25.49 -4.05 1.02
N ARG A 73 -24.24 -3.59 1.11
CA ARG A 73 -23.63 -2.95 2.29
C ARG A 73 -22.82 -1.72 1.91
N ALA A 74 -22.38 -0.97 2.92
CA ALA A 74 -21.35 0.05 2.78
C ALA A 74 -19.95 -0.59 2.59
N LEU A 75 -19.13 -0.04 1.68
CA LEU A 75 -17.69 -0.34 1.57
C LEU A 75 -16.85 0.77 2.21
N THR A 76 -15.67 0.41 2.72
CA THR A 76 -14.65 1.35 3.17
C THR A 76 -13.81 1.87 1.99
N ALA A 77 -12.98 2.90 2.21
CA ALA A 77 -12.12 3.47 1.16
C ALA A 77 -11.13 2.43 0.59
N GLU A 78 -10.53 1.61 1.45
CA GLU A 78 -9.55 0.57 1.09
C GLU A 78 -10.23 -0.55 0.28
N GLN A 79 -11.50 -0.84 0.56
CA GLN A 79 -12.30 -1.78 -0.22
C GLN A 79 -12.70 -1.20 -1.59
N ILE A 80 -12.90 0.12 -1.69
CA ILE A 80 -13.14 0.81 -2.97
C ILE A 80 -11.86 0.84 -3.83
N GLN A 81 -10.68 1.06 -3.24
CA GLN A 81 -9.39 0.99 -3.94
C GLN A 81 -9.14 -0.40 -4.53
N LYS A 82 -9.47 -1.50 -3.82
CA LYS A 82 -9.35 -2.87 -4.34
C LYS A 82 -10.32 -3.20 -5.49
N VAL A 83 -11.41 -2.45 -5.64
CA VAL A 83 -12.34 -2.61 -6.78
C VAL A 83 -11.73 -2.06 -8.08
N MET A 84 -10.70 -1.21 -8.00
CA MET A 84 -10.23 -0.37 -9.11
C MET A 84 -9.27 -1.05 -10.12
N ILE A 85 -8.73 -2.26 -9.88
CA ILE A 85 -7.37 -2.63 -10.36
C ILE A 85 -7.23 -3.72 -11.49
N GLY A 86 -8.28 -4.41 -11.97
CA GLY A 86 -8.24 -5.67 -12.79
C GLY A 86 -7.39 -5.89 -14.09
N SER A 87 -7.89 -6.76 -14.99
CA SER A 87 -7.18 -7.53 -16.06
C SER A 87 -6.23 -8.63 -15.58
N ALA A 88 -6.39 -9.85 -16.10
CA ALA A 88 -5.84 -11.06 -15.48
C ALA A 88 -4.89 -11.93 -16.35
N GLU A 89 -4.77 -11.71 -17.67
CA GLU A 89 -4.07 -12.67 -18.56
C GLU A 89 -2.55 -12.49 -18.70
N LEU A 90 -1.99 -11.33 -18.33
CA LEU A 90 -0.57 -11.01 -18.48
C LEU A 90 0.17 -11.02 -17.14
N ALA A 91 1.50 -11.15 -17.19
CA ALA A 91 2.35 -10.85 -16.04
C ALA A 91 2.10 -9.40 -15.60
N GLY A 92 1.81 -9.20 -14.31
CA GLY A 92 1.43 -7.92 -13.72
C GLY A 92 2.31 -7.55 -12.52
N ALA A 93 1.96 -6.43 -11.88
CA ALA A 93 2.57 -5.94 -10.63
C ALA A 93 4.12 -6.11 -10.56
N PRO A 94 4.89 -5.54 -11.51
CA PRO A 94 6.34 -5.68 -11.53
C PRO A 94 6.99 -5.07 -10.29
N ALA A 95 7.99 -5.76 -9.75
CA ALA A 95 8.92 -5.26 -8.76
C ALA A 95 10.35 -5.55 -9.26
N PRO A 96 11.24 -4.55 -9.46
CA PRO A 96 10.98 -3.11 -9.38
C PRO A 96 9.81 -2.66 -10.27
N ALA A 97 9.08 -1.64 -9.82
CA ALA A 97 7.96 -1.08 -10.57
C ALA A 97 8.44 -0.49 -11.90
N ASN A 98 7.56 -0.42 -12.90
CA ASN A 98 7.90 0.21 -14.17
C ASN A 98 8.32 1.67 -13.95
N GLU A 99 9.42 2.07 -14.61
CA GLU A 99 10.07 3.37 -14.52
C GLU A 99 10.60 3.71 -13.11
N GLN A 100 10.70 2.73 -12.20
CA GLN A 100 11.25 2.96 -10.87
C GLN A 100 12.73 3.38 -10.95
N ILE A 101 13.06 4.51 -10.32
CA ILE A 101 14.43 4.97 -10.13
C ILE A 101 15.01 4.52 -8.78
N ASP A 102 16.32 4.67 -8.61
CA ASP A 102 17.04 4.32 -7.39
C ASP A 102 16.87 2.85 -6.97
N VAL A 103 16.90 1.90 -7.90
CA VAL A 103 16.81 0.46 -7.60
C VAL A 103 18.15 -0.08 -7.06
N VAL A 104 18.12 -0.84 -5.96
CA VAL A 104 19.33 -1.46 -5.38
C VAL A 104 20.04 -2.39 -6.37
N ARG A 105 21.37 -2.42 -6.35
CA ARG A 105 22.17 -3.15 -7.35
C ARG A 105 22.04 -4.67 -7.28
N GLU A 106 21.52 -5.19 -6.18
CA GLU A 106 21.28 -6.60 -5.90
C GLU A 106 19.77 -6.95 -6.00
N ALA A 107 18.97 -6.09 -6.65
CA ALA A 107 17.52 -6.28 -6.80
C ALA A 107 17.18 -7.59 -7.52
N ILE A 108 16.19 -8.30 -6.95
CA ILE A 108 15.53 -9.45 -7.58
C ILE A 108 14.29 -8.91 -8.30
N LEU A 109 14.09 -9.31 -9.54
CA LEU A 109 12.89 -8.99 -10.31
C LEU A 109 11.78 -9.98 -9.91
N SER A 110 10.56 -9.52 -9.72
CA SER A 110 9.38 -10.36 -9.47
C SER A 110 8.11 -9.74 -10.04
N TRP A 111 7.11 -10.57 -10.31
CA TRP A 111 5.83 -10.18 -10.92
C TRP A 111 4.70 -11.02 -10.33
N GLU A 112 3.46 -10.56 -10.49
CA GLU A 112 2.29 -11.42 -10.37
C GLU A 112 2.08 -12.16 -11.70
N PRO A 113 1.84 -13.49 -11.68
CA PRO A 113 1.67 -14.26 -12.89
C PRO A 113 0.28 -14.04 -13.51
N GLY A 114 0.18 -14.15 -14.83
CA GLY A 114 -1.12 -14.21 -15.51
C GLY A 114 -1.95 -15.42 -15.06
N GLU A 115 -3.28 -15.29 -15.02
CA GLU A 115 -4.26 -16.28 -14.52
C GLU A 115 -4.09 -17.68 -15.12
N PHE A 116 -3.64 -17.77 -16.36
CA PHE A 116 -3.48 -19.02 -17.12
C PHE A 116 -2.02 -19.48 -17.26
N ALA A 117 -1.06 -18.72 -16.69
CA ALA A 117 0.35 -19.01 -16.74
C ALA A 117 0.69 -20.33 -16.01
N ALA A 118 1.43 -21.19 -16.69
CA ALA A 118 2.03 -22.39 -16.08
C ALA A 118 3.55 -22.26 -15.94
N THR A 119 4.21 -21.49 -16.79
CA THR A 119 5.65 -21.19 -16.73
C THR A 119 5.94 -19.82 -17.36
N HIS A 120 7.07 -19.21 -16.99
CA HIS A 120 7.45 -17.86 -17.40
C HIS A 120 8.72 -17.86 -18.27
N ASP A 121 8.76 -17.03 -19.32
CA ASP A 121 9.95 -16.76 -20.15
C ASP A 121 10.43 -15.31 -19.89
N VAL A 122 11.61 -15.15 -19.28
CA VAL A 122 12.13 -13.85 -18.81
C VAL A 122 13.13 -13.25 -19.79
N TYR A 123 13.03 -11.95 -20.03
CA TYR A 123 13.94 -11.15 -20.85
C TYR A 123 14.47 -9.97 -20.04
N PHE A 124 15.78 -9.68 -20.13
CA PHE A 124 16.45 -8.63 -19.36
C PHE A 124 17.64 -8.06 -20.12
N GLY A 125 17.81 -6.73 -20.12
CA GLY A 125 18.92 -6.05 -20.79
C GLY A 125 18.96 -4.54 -20.55
N SER A 126 19.90 -3.85 -21.19
CA SER A 126 20.08 -2.38 -21.09
C SER A 126 19.66 -1.62 -22.36
N SER A 127 18.97 -2.27 -23.30
CA SER A 127 18.32 -1.65 -24.46
C SER A 127 16.87 -2.08 -24.50
N PHE A 128 15.98 -1.12 -24.75
CA PHE A 128 14.55 -1.36 -24.92
C PHE A 128 14.30 -2.23 -26.16
N GLU A 129 14.98 -1.93 -27.27
CA GLU A 129 14.84 -2.62 -28.55
C GLU A 129 15.31 -4.08 -28.46
N ASP A 130 16.49 -4.32 -27.87
CA ASP A 130 17.03 -5.66 -27.70
C ASP A 130 16.09 -6.53 -26.84
N VAL A 131 15.50 -5.97 -25.78
CA VAL A 131 14.50 -6.67 -24.96
C VAL A 131 13.20 -6.86 -25.74
N ASN A 132 12.67 -5.83 -26.42
CA ASN A 132 11.43 -5.90 -27.19
C ASN A 132 11.45 -6.97 -28.28
N ASP A 133 12.54 -7.01 -29.05
CA ASP A 133 12.68 -7.84 -30.24
C ASP A 133 13.30 -9.21 -29.94
N ALA A 134 13.77 -9.45 -28.71
CA ALA A 134 14.29 -10.75 -28.29
C ALA A 134 13.24 -11.87 -28.43
N THR A 135 13.66 -12.95 -29.10
CA THR A 135 12.90 -14.20 -29.28
C THR A 135 13.53 -15.39 -28.54
N VAL A 136 14.54 -15.13 -27.70
CA VAL A 136 15.20 -16.12 -26.85
C VAL A 136 15.31 -15.50 -25.46
N PRO A 137 14.62 -16.04 -24.44
CA PRO A 137 14.68 -15.51 -23.09
C PRO A 137 16.02 -15.81 -22.40
N ILE A 138 16.37 -15.02 -21.39
CA ILE A 138 17.53 -15.26 -20.52
C ILE A 138 17.26 -16.36 -19.48
N SER A 139 15.98 -16.56 -19.13
CA SER A 139 15.49 -17.71 -18.35
C SER A 139 14.22 -18.24 -19.01
N ALA A 140 14.20 -19.51 -19.41
CA ALA A 140 13.13 -20.11 -20.18
C ALA A 140 12.30 -21.11 -19.37
N GLY A 141 10.98 -21.01 -19.44
CA GLY A 141 10.03 -21.97 -18.87
C GLY A 141 10.21 -22.19 -17.37
N GLN A 142 10.42 -21.13 -16.60
CA GLN A 142 10.60 -21.23 -15.15
C GLN A 142 9.25 -21.25 -14.40
N ASP A 143 9.17 -22.05 -13.33
CA ASP A 143 7.99 -22.14 -12.45
C ASP A 143 7.92 -20.99 -11.42
N ALA A 144 8.99 -20.20 -11.29
CA ALA A 144 9.11 -19.15 -10.27
C ALA A 144 8.75 -17.78 -10.84
N THR A 145 7.99 -16.99 -10.09
CA THR A 145 7.62 -15.60 -10.42
C THR A 145 8.71 -14.58 -10.02
N SER A 146 9.98 -14.99 -10.07
CA SER A 146 11.12 -14.12 -9.76
C SER A 146 12.39 -14.49 -10.55
N PHE A 147 13.26 -13.51 -10.75
CA PHE A 147 14.52 -13.65 -11.48
C PHE A 147 15.62 -12.79 -10.86
N ASN A 148 16.82 -13.35 -10.68
CA ASN A 148 17.98 -12.60 -10.18
C ASN A 148 18.90 -12.21 -11.36
N PRO A 149 18.96 -10.92 -11.75
CA PRO A 149 19.79 -10.45 -12.86
C PRO A 149 21.29 -10.40 -12.53
N GLY A 150 21.67 -10.70 -11.28
CA GLY A 150 23.01 -10.48 -10.77
C GLY A 150 23.25 -9.02 -10.36
N ARG A 151 24.52 -8.65 -10.18
CA ARG A 151 24.88 -7.33 -9.68
C ARG A 151 24.86 -6.29 -10.80
N LEU A 152 23.91 -5.36 -10.73
CA LEU A 152 23.68 -4.29 -11.68
C LEU A 152 24.83 -3.26 -11.70
N ALA A 153 24.92 -2.44 -12.74
CA ALA A 153 25.78 -1.24 -12.75
C ALA A 153 25.08 -0.06 -12.01
N PHE A 154 25.85 0.91 -11.51
CA PHE A 154 25.27 2.16 -11.01
C PHE A 154 24.73 3.00 -12.18
N ASP A 155 23.67 3.78 -11.93
CA ASP A 155 23.10 4.77 -12.86
C ASP A 155 22.72 4.22 -14.26
N GLN A 156 22.45 2.91 -14.33
CA GLN A 156 22.12 2.22 -15.58
C GLN A 156 20.62 1.93 -15.62
N VAL A 157 19.97 2.38 -16.69
CA VAL A 157 18.60 1.97 -17.04
C VAL A 157 18.63 0.53 -17.56
N TYR A 158 17.75 -0.31 -17.01
CA TYR A 158 17.50 -1.67 -17.47
C TYR A 158 16.05 -1.81 -17.94
N TYR A 159 15.85 -2.69 -18.90
CA TYR A 159 14.56 -3.07 -19.47
C TYR A 159 14.34 -4.56 -19.28
N TRP A 160 13.11 -4.96 -19.01
CA TRP A 160 12.74 -6.35 -18.81
C TRP A 160 11.30 -6.64 -19.20
N ARG A 161 11.03 -7.92 -19.50
CA ARG A 161 9.71 -8.43 -19.87
C ARG A 161 9.59 -9.86 -19.36
N VAL A 162 8.37 -10.27 -19.04
CA VAL A 162 8.02 -11.68 -18.84
C VAL A 162 6.96 -12.07 -19.87
N ASP A 163 7.24 -13.10 -20.66
CA ASP A 163 6.26 -13.72 -21.55
C ASP A 163 5.62 -14.90 -20.81
N GLU A 164 4.29 -14.92 -20.75
CA GLU A 164 3.52 -15.93 -20.01
C GLU A 164 3.19 -17.14 -20.87
N VAL A 165 3.45 -18.36 -20.37
CA VAL A 165 3.25 -19.59 -21.13
C VAL A 165 2.16 -20.46 -20.50
N ASN A 166 1.08 -20.70 -21.25
CA ASN A 166 -0.08 -21.46 -20.78
C ASN A 166 0.23 -22.92 -20.45
N GLY A 167 -0.61 -23.49 -19.58
CA GLY A 167 -0.65 -24.92 -19.30
C GLY A 167 -0.97 -25.81 -20.52
N THR A 168 -0.77 -27.12 -20.37
CA THR A 168 -1.16 -28.10 -21.39
C THR A 168 -2.68 -28.19 -21.55
N PRO A 169 -3.22 -28.38 -22.76
CA PRO A 169 -2.52 -28.76 -23.99
C PRO A 169 -2.03 -27.59 -24.85
N ASP A 170 -2.46 -26.36 -24.54
CA ASP A 170 -2.41 -25.22 -25.45
C ASP A 170 -1.00 -24.62 -25.60
N LYS A 171 -0.33 -24.36 -24.47
CA LYS A 171 1.03 -23.78 -24.44
C LYS A 171 1.20 -22.48 -25.26
N THR A 172 0.13 -21.70 -25.44
CA THR A 172 0.21 -20.37 -26.01
C THR A 172 1.14 -19.49 -25.17
N VAL A 173 1.95 -18.68 -25.84
CA VAL A 173 2.85 -17.70 -25.23
C VAL A 173 2.25 -16.32 -25.42
N PHE A 174 2.02 -15.60 -24.32
CA PHE A 174 1.54 -14.23 -24.30
C PHE A 174 2.74 -13.32 -24.06
N LYS A 175 3.06 -12.48 -25.05
CA LYS A 175 4.14 -11.50 -24.90
C LYS A 175 3.72 -10.44 -23.89
N GLY A 176 4.46 -10.31 -22.79
CA GLY A 176 4.14 -9.33 -21.74
C GLY A 176 4.52 -7.89 -22.11
N ASP A 177 4.16 -6.97 -21.22
CA ASP A 177 4.61 -5.59 -21.31
C ASP A 177 6.11 -5.47 -21.01
N ILE A 178 6.72 -4.38 -21.51
CA ILE A 178 8.11 -4.05 -21.20
C ILE A 178 8.13 -3.07 -20.05
N TRP A 179 8.81 -3.46 -19.00
CA TRP A 179 9.06 -2.62 -17.84
C TRP A 179 10.51 -2.13 -17.87
N SER A 180 10.74 -0.96 -17.30
CA SER A 180 12.07 -0.39 -17.12
C SER A 180 12.32 -0.02 -15.67
N PHE A 181 13.58 0.10 -15.28
CA PHE A 181 13.97 0.73 -14.01
C PHE A 181 15.40 1.28 -14.11
N THR A 182 15.73 2.26 -13.28
CA THR A 182 17.09 2.82 -13.18
C THR A 182 17.75 2.30 -11.90
N ALA A 183 18.86 1.58 -12.07
CA ALA A 183 19.69 1.17 -10.95
C ALA A 183 20.28 2.41 -10.25
N GLU A 184 20.39 2.36 -8.93
CA GLU A 184 20.83 3.47 -8.10
C GLU A 184 22.14 4.12 -8.58
N PRO A 185 22.31 5.44 -8.42
CA PRO A 185 23.56 6.11 -8.78
C PRO A 185 24.63 5.84 -7.71
N TYR A 186 25.89 6.10 -8.04
CA TYR A 186 26.99 5.93 -7.06
C TYR A 186 26.88 6.97 -5.93
N SER A 187 26.83 8.24 -6.33
CA SER A 187 26.55 9.43 -5.53
C SER A 187 25.19 10.04 -5.88
N ILE A 188 24.66 10.88 -5.00
CA ILE A 188 23.38 11.59 -5.16
C ILE A 188 23.61 13.09 -5.10
N GLU A 189 22.88 13.87 -5.90
CA GLU A 189 22.86 15.33 -5.78
C GLU A 189 22.22 15.75 -4.44
N ILE A 190 22.82 16.74 -3.77
CA ILE A 190 22.23 17.41 -2.61
C ILE A 190 21.27 18.48 -3.15
N PRO A 191 19.95 18.39 -2.91
CA PRO A 191 18.98 19.34 -3.44
C PRO A 191 19.32 20.76 -2.96
N GLY A 192 19.46 21.71 -3.89
CA GLY A 192 19.93 23.05 -3.56
C GLY A 192 19.03 23.83 -2.60
N ASP A 193 17.75 23.50 -2.51
CA ASP A 193 16.79 24.06 -1.54
C ASP A 193 17.03 23.58 -0.09
N THR A 194 17.85 22.54 0.11
CA THR A 194 18.39 22.12 1.42
C THR A 194 19.73 22.79 1.78
N ILE A 195 20.25 23.67 0.91
CA ILE A 195 21.52 24.36 1.10
C ILE A 195 21.29 25.81 1.52
N THR A 196 21.68 26.14 2.74
CA THR A 196 21.70 27.54 3.21
C THR A 196 22.95 28.23 2.67
N VAL A 197 22.77 29.24 1.82
CA VAL A 197 23.88 29.99 1.21
C VAL A 197 24.04 31.38 1.81
N THR A 198 25.26 31.73 2.20
CA THR A 198 25.62 33.08 2.66
C THR A 198 26.85 33.57 1.92
N ALA A 199 27.03 34.89 1.82
CA ALA A 199 28.16 35.48 1.09
C ALA A 199 28.62 36.81 1.70
N SER A 200 29.86 37.20 1.39
CA SER A 200 30.48 38.46 1.81
C SER A 200 29.65 39.69 1.44
N SER A 201 29.10 39.71 0.22
CA SER A 201 28.29 40.81 -0.30
C SER A 201 27.42 40.39 -1.51
N ARG A 202 26.57 41.32 -1.96
CA ARG A 202 25.81 41.21 -3.22
C ARG A 202 25.74 42.56 -3.93
N SER A 203 25.67 42.54 -5.27
CA SER A 203 25.66 43.75 -6.10
C SER A 203 24.35 44.54 -6.05
N ASN A 204 23.22 43.85 -5.88
CA ASN A 204 21.86 44.42 -5.89
C ASN A 204 20.88 43.45 -5.18
N GLU A 205 19.57 43.71 -5.27
CA GLU A 205 18.54 42.90 -4.61
C GLU A 205 18.17 41.59 -5.35
N PHE A 206 18.52 41.45 -6.62
CA PHE A 206 18.25 40.28 -7.47
C PHE A 206 19.42 39.30 -7.53
N SER A 207 20.67 39.80 -7.50
CA SER A 207 21.89 38.98 -7.50
C SER A 207 22.21 38.42 -6.12
N THR A 208 21.28 37.67 -5.53
CA THR A 208 21.40 37.07 -4.19
C THR A 208 22.22 35.77 -4.24
N PRO A 209 22.89 35.34 -3.14
CA PRO A 209 23.77 34.17 -3.18
C PRO A 209 23.03 32.85 -3.47
N GLU A 210 21.75 32.76 -3.11
CA GLU A 210 20.89 31.60 -3.37
C GLU A 210 20.68 31.36 -4.88
N LYS A 211 20.98 32.34 -5.74
CA LYS A 211 21.04 32.17 -7.20
C LYS A 211 22.01 31.08 -7.65
N THR A 212 22.97 30.72 -6.79
CA THR A 212 23.98 29.69 -7.06
C THR A 212 23.56 28.27 -6.68
N ILE A 213 22.36 28.04 -6.12
CA ILE A 213 21.88 26.68 -5.79
C ILE A 213 20.46 26.39 -6.26
N ASN A 214 19.76 27.34 -6.88
CA ASN A 214 18.34 27.22 -7.20
C ASN A 214 18.04 26.94 -8.68
N GLY A 215 19.05 26.52 -9.45
CA GLY A 215 18.91 26.27 -10.88
C GLY A 215 18.68 27.54 -11.70
N SER A 216 18.95 28.74 -11.16
CA SER A 216 18.51 29.96 -11.82
C SER A 216 19.28 30.21 -13.11
N GLY A 217 18.56 30.05 -14.21
CA GLY A 217 19.14 30.20 -15.55
C GLY A 217 19.86 28.96 -16.06
N LEU A 218 19.86 27.84 -15.33
CA LEU A 218 20.16 26.50 -15.86
C LEU A 218 18.94 26.00 -16.64
N ASP A 219 19.13 25.53 -17.87
CA ASP A 219 18.13 24.76 -18.60
C ASP A 219 18.26 23.26 -18.27
N PRO A 220 17.29 22.65 -17.55
CA PRO A 220 17.38 21.26 -17.12
C PRO A 220 17.36 20.25 -18.28
N ASN A 221 16.98 20.67 -19.50
CA ASN A 221 16.95 19.79 -20.68
C ASN A 221 18.28 19.77 -21.43
N THR A 222 19.10 20.82 -21.30
CA THR A 222 20.33 20.99 -22.10
C THR A 222 21.60 21.18 -21.28
N GLY A 223 21.48 21.38 -19.96
CA GLY A 223 22.60 21.71 -19.07
C GLY A 223 23.25 23.06 -19.39
N THR A 224 22.57 23.93 -20.15
CA THR A 224 23.12 25.24 -20.55
C THR A 224 22.71 26.34 -19.58
N HIS A 225 23.62 27.26 -19.30
CA HIS A 225 23.33 28.49 -18.58
C HIS A 225 23.03 29.66 -19.51
N THR A 226 22.02 30.44 -19.12
CA THR A 226 21.69 31.74 -19.70
C THR A 226 22.82 32.76 -19.57
N ILE A 227 22.66 33.90 -20.25
CA ILE A 227 23.54 35.08 -20.22
C ILE A 227 22.95 36.25 -19.40
N ASP A 228 21.80 36.01 -18.75
CA ASP A 228 21.06 36.98 -17.96
C ASP A 228 21.70 37.17 -16.56
N PRO A 229 22.20 38.36 -16.22
CA PRO A 229 22.82 38.60 -14.91
C PRO A 229 21.83 38.57 -13.73
N GLU A 230 20.51 38.59 -13.95
CA GLU A 230 19.52 38.47 -12.86
C GLU A 230 19.32 37.01 -12.39
N THR A 231 19.95 36.04 -13.06
CA THR A 231 19.99 34.63 -12.66
C THR A 231 21.39 34.22 -12.12
N MET A 232 22.16 35.18 -11.60
CA MET A 232 23.52 34.94 -11.15
C MET A 232 23.80 35.71 -9.86
N TRP A 233 24.65 35.15 -9.00
CA TRP A 233 25.19 35.90 -7.88
C TRP A 233 26.36 36.76 -8.37
N PHE A 234 26.40 38.00 -7.88
CA PHE A 234 27.54 38.90 -8.04
C PHE A 234 27.81 39.62 -6.71
N THR A 235 29.07 39.74 -6.31
CA THR A 235 29.49 40.56 -5.17
C THR A 235 29.24 42.05 -5.42
N GLY A 236 29.30 42.86 -4.37
CA GLY A 236 29.45 44.30 -4.49
C GLY A 236 30.66 44.70 -5.35
N THR A 237 30.65 45.93 -5.86
CA THR A 237 31.66 46.43 -6.81
C THR A 237 33.03 46.77 -6.20
N VAL A 238 33.17 46.65 -4.88
CA VAL A 238 34.40 46.89 -4.11
C VAL A 238 34.43 45.88 -2.95
N ASP A 239 34.38 44.59 -3.28
CA ASP A 239 34.59 43.53 -2.29
C ASP A 239 36.09 43.20 -2.19
N LEU A 240 36.66 43.38 -0.99
CA LEU A 240 38.09 43.24 -0.73
C LEU A 240 38.45 41.88 -0.12
N ASP A 241 37.45 41.14 0.36
CA ASP A 241 37.59 39.83 1.00
C ASP A 241 36.36 38.96 0.59
N PRO A 242 36.20 38.69 -0.71
CA PRO A 242 34.98 38.09 -1.26
C PRO A 242 34.91 36.59 -0.94
N TRP A 243 33.77 36.15 -0.42
CA TRP A 243 33.53 34.73 -0.14
C TRP A 243 32.06 34.36 -0.33
N ILE A 244 31.81 33.07 -0.55
CA ILE A 244 30.48 32.45 -0.52
C ILE A 244 30.57 31.11 0.22
N GLN A 245 29.59 30.83 1.08
CA GLN A 245 29.54 29.66 1.95
C GLN A 245 28.21 28.93 1.77
N PHE A 246 28.29 27.61 1.70
CA PHE A 246 27.21 26.66 1.59
C PHE A 246 27.15 25.84 2.90
N GLU A 247 26.02 25.85 3.59
CA GLU A 247 25.72 25.00 4.75
C GLU A 247 24.65 23.98 4.37
N PHE A 248 24.92 22.70 4.58
CA PHE A 248 23.96 21.60 4.42
C PHE A 248 23.22 21.33 5.72
N ASP A 249 22.04 20.71 5.67
CA ASP A 249 21.28 20.34 6.88
C ASP A 249 22.04 19.39 7.84
N ALA A 250 22.93 18.54 7.30
CA ALA A 250 23.70 17.54 8.03
C ALA A 250 25.15 17.43 7.53
N VAL A 251 25.99 16.68 8.24
CA VAL A 251 27.32 16.30 7.76
C VAL A 251 27.16 15.25 6.65
N ASN A 252 27.63 15.56 5.44
CA ASN A 252 27.57 14.68 4.28
C ASN A 252 28.96 14.16 3.90
N LYS A 253 29.03 12.99 3.25
CA LYS A 253 30.25 12.47 2.61
C LYS A 253 30.33 13.02 1.19
N LEU A 254 30.94 14.19 0.99
CA LEU A 254 30.91 14.90 -0.29
C LEU A 254 31.70 14.17 -1.38
N ASP A 255 31.13 14.10 -2.59
CA ASP A 255 31.72 13.43 -3.76
C ASP A 255 32.30 14.47 -4.74
N VAL A 256 31.43 15.26 -5.38
CA VAL A 256 31.80 16.29 -6.35
C VAL A 256 31.02 17.59 -6.11
N MET A 257 31.72 18.73 -6.20
CA MET A 257 31.13 20.05 -6.39
C MET A 257 31.25 20.47 -7.86
N THR A 258 30.15 20.81 -8.49
CA THR A 258 30.06 21.17 -9.92
C THR A 258 29.73 22.64 -10.05
N VAL A 259 30.65 23.43 -10.65
CA VAL A 259 30.59 24.90 -10.64
C VAL A 259 30.41 25.47 -12.04
N TRP A 260 29.36 26.27 -12.24
CA TRP A 260 29.18 27.13 -13.41
C TRP A 260 29.51 28.57 -13.06
N ASN A 261 30.49 29.11 -13.77
CA ASN A 261 30.98 30.46 -13.55
C ASN A 261 30.04 31.51 -14.17
N SER A 262 30.06 32.77 -13.70
CA SER A 262 29.12 33.79 -14.18
C SER A 262 29.22 34.02 -15.70
N ASN A 263 28.15 33.70 -16.41
CA ASN A 263 28.09 33.65 -17.87
C ASN A 263 27.46 34.90 -18.53
N GLY A 264 27.49 36.05 -17.85
CA GLY A 264 26.90 37.29 -18.36
C GLY A 264 27.48 37.67 -19.74
N SER A 265 26.65 38.23 -20.64
CA SER A 265 27.06 38.54 -22.02
C SER A 265 28.29 39.47 -22.18
N ALA A 266 28.63 40.24 -21.15
CA ALA A 266 29.83 41.09 -21.11
C ALA A 266 31.03 40.44 -20.40
N GLU A 267 30.93 39.16 -19.99
CA GLU A 267 31.98 38.42 -19.29
C GLU A 267 33.31 38.48 -20.03
N MET A 268 33.33 38.26 -21.35
CA MET A 268 34.56 38.35 -22.16
C MET A 268 35.22 39.75 -22.15
N ALA A 269 34.47 40.82 -21.86
CA ALA A 269 34.96 42.19 -21.81
C ALA A 269 35.32 42.67 -20.39
N ILE A 270 34.61 42.20 -19.35
CA ILE A 270 34.78 42.67 -17.97
C ILE A 270 35.48 41.65 -17.07
N GLY A 271 35.19 40.36 -17.23
CA GLY A 271 35.82 39.28 -16.49
C GLY A 271 35.40 39.21 -15.02
N TRP A 272 34.10 39.11 -14.75
CA TRP A 272 33.54 38.92 -13.40
C TRP A 272 33.68 37.48 -12.90
N GLY A 273 33.79 36.51 -13.81
CA GLY A 273 33.90 35.11 -13.43
C GLY A 273 34.99 34.88 -12.39
N VAL A 274 34.65 34.15 -11.32
CA VAL A 274 35.60 33.71 -10.29
C VAL A 274 36.76 32.99 -10.97
N LYS A 275 37.99 33.33 -10.61
CA LYS A 275 39.17 32.70 -11.17
C LYS A 275 39.92 31.96 -10.09
N ASP A 276 40.85 32.61 -9.40
CA ASP A 276 41.65 31.97 -8.36
C ASP A 276 40.84 31.95 -7.05
N VAL A 277 40.77 30.81 -6.37
CA VAL A 277 39.88 30.55 -5.22
C VAL A 277 40.54 29.57 -4.25
N THR A 278 40.33 29.72 -2.95
CA THR A 278 40.57 28.66 -1.95
C THR A 278 39.24 27.98 -1.65
N ILE A 279 39.20 26.64 -1.67
CA ILE A 279 38.04 25.87 -1.26
C ILE A 279 38.34 25.28 0.12
N GLU A 280 37.51 25.65 1.11
CA GLU A 280 37.60 25.13 2.46
C GLU A 280 36.33 24.35 2.82
N TYR A 281 36.45 23.37 3.70
CA TYR A 281 35.31 22.60 4.23
C TYR A 281 35.41 22.39 5.75
N SER A 282 34.27 22.15 6.38
CA SER A 282 34.18 21.95 7.83
C SER A 282 32.99 21.07 8.22
N VAL A 283 33.08 20.38 9.36
CA VAL A 283 31.96 19.67 10.00
C VAL A 283 31.23 20.50 11.06
N ASP A 284 31.88 21.54 11.61
CA ASP A 284 31.40 22.33 12.75
C ASP A 284 31.28 23.83 12.48
N GLY A 285 31.86 24.33 11.38
CA GLY A 285 31.89 25.75 11.01
C GLY A 285 32.96 26.56 11.73
N GLU A 286 33.70 25.95 12.66
CA GLU A 286 34.78 26.58 13.46
C GLU A 286 36.17 26.16 12.98
N ASN A 287 36.35 24.87 12.68
CA ASN A 287 37.60 24.26 12.24
C ASN A 287 37.50 23.92 10.74
N TRP A 288 38.36 24.53 9.94
CA TRP A 288 38.31 24.46 8.48
C TRP A 288 39.55 23.78 7.90
N ASP A 289 39.34 22.83 7.01
CA ASP A 289 40.37 22.17 6.20
C ASP A 289 40.35 22.73 4.76
N VAL A 290 41.52 22.78 4.11
CA VAL A 290 41.66 23.29 2.73
C VAL A 290 41.70 22.12 1.74
N LEU A 291 40.86 22.16 0.72
CA LEU A 291 40.83 21.16 -0.36
C LEU A 291 42.04 21.34 -1.30
N ALA A 292 42.91 20.34 -1.34
CA ALA A 292 44.28 20.50 -1.88
C ALA A 292 44.39 20.74 -3.40
N ASN A 293 43.37 20.39 -4.19
CA ASN A 293 43.51 20.16 -5.64
C ASN A 293 42.84 21.19 -6.55
N ALA A 294 41.94 22.04 -6.05
CA ALA A 294 41.16 22.97 -6.86
C ALA A 294 41.39 24.42 -6.39
N ASN A 295 42.08 25.20 -7.23
CA ASN A 295 42.44 26.60 -6.94
C ASN A 295 42.08 27.58 -8.07
N GLN A 296 41.53 27.12 -9.20
CA GLN A 296 41.17 27.98 -10.33
C GLN A 296 39.95 27.44 -11.09
N PHE A 297 38.90 28.24 -11.21
CA PHE A 297 37.73 27.94 -12.06
C PHE A 297 37.91 28.47 -13.48
N SER A 298 37.39 27.73 -14.45
CA SER A 298 37.34 28.06 -15.87
C SER A 298 36.48 29.29 -16.14
N ARG A 299 36.84 30.06 -17.17
CA ARG A 299 36.07 31.25 -17.57
C ARG A 299 34.85 30.85 -18.40
N ALA A 300 33.66 31.33 -18.01
CA ALA A 300 32.47 31.20 -18.83
C ALA A 300 32.60 31.99 -20.16
N PRO A 301 31.99 31.53 -21.26
CA PRO A 301 32.14 32.16 -22.58
C PRO A 301 31.30 33.42 -22.79
N GLY A 302 30.33 33.71 -21.91
CA GLY A 302 29.33 34.77 -22.12
C GLY A 302 28.30 34.40 -23.21
N SER A 303 27.95 33.12 -23.32
CA SER A 303 27.14 32.55 -24.41
C SER A 303 25.97 31.73 -23.85
N PRO A 304 24.75 31.80 -24.43
CA PRO A 304 23.59 31.01 -23.98
C PRO A 304 23.70 29.50 -24.27
N THR A 305 24.88 29.04 -24.71
CA THR A 305 25.23 27.64 -24.96
C THR A 305 26.29 27.14 -23.98
N TYR A 306 26.45 27.81 -22.83
CA TYR A 306 27.48 27.46 -21.84
C TYR A 306 27.04 26.26 -21.00
N ASN A 307 27.65 25.10 -21.22
CA ASN A 307 27.38 23.85 -20.50
C ASN A 307 28.66 23.15 -20.03
N GLN A 308 29.68 23.93 -19.67
CA GLN A 308 31.00 23.41 -19.27
C GLN A 308 31.31 23.86 -17.83
N PRO A 309 30.78 23.15 -16.82
CA PRO A 309 31.19 23.39 -15.44
C PRO A 309 32.64 22.95 -15.21
N ASP A 310 33.21 23.43 -14.11
CA ASP A 310 34.33 22.75 -13.46
C ASP A 310 33.79 21.71 -12.47
N GLU A 311 34.32 20.49 -12.48
CA GLU A 311 34.01 19.43 -11.51
C GLU A 311 35.17 19.31 -10.50
N ILE A 312 34.87 19.48 -9.23
CA ILE A 312 35.83 19.47 -8.12
C ILE A 312 35.53 18.26 -7.24
N ALA A 313 36.42 17.27 -7.28
CA ALA A 313 36.33 16.10 -6.40
C ALA A 313 36.64 16.46 -4.94
N PHE A 314 35.79 16.00 -4.04
CA PHE A 314 35.95 16.06 -2.58
C PHE A 314 36.50 14.76 -2.00
N ASP A 315 36.69 13.71 -2.82
CA ASP A 315 37.28 12.41 -2.45
C ASP A 315 36.63 11.77 -1.20
N GLY A 316 35.34 12.04 -0.94
CA GLY A 316 34.59 11.47 0.18
C GLY A 316 34.86 12.13 1.54
N VAL A 317 35.31 13.39 1.61
CA VAL A 317 35.46 14.08 2.91
C VAL A 317 34.11 14.34 3.59
N ALA A 318 34.11 14.30 4.92
CA ALA A 318 32.96 14.65 5.74
C ALA A 318 32.86 16.17 5.90
N ALA A 319 31.75 16.78 5.48
CA ALA A 319 31.52 18.21 5.61
C ALA A 319 30.03 18.54 5.84
N LYS A 320 29.76 19.52 6.70
CA LYS A 320 28.49 20.24 6.80
C LYS A 320 28.57 21.61 6.10
N PHE A 321 29.77 22.17 5.99
CA PHE A 321 30.02 23.48 5.43
C PHE A 321 31.08 23.42 4.32
N VAL A 322 30.88 24.18 3.25
CA VAL A 322 31.90 24.47 2.23
C VAL A 322 31.98 25.98 2.03
N ARG A 323 33.18 26.55 1.98
CA ARG A 323 33.42 27.98 1.71
C ARG A 323 34.36 28.14 0.53
N LEU A 324 34.04 29.09 -0.34
CA LEU A 324 34.86 29.54 -1.45
C LEU A 324 35.41 30.93 -1.10
N ASP A 325 36.69 31.01 -0.71
CA ASP A 325 37.38 32.28 -0.50
C ASP A 325 38.02 32.74 -1.82
N ILE A 326 37.45 33.78 -2.42
CA ILE A 326 37.75 34.18 -3.80
C ILE A 326 38.95 35.13 -3.80
N GLN A 327 39.97 34.81 -4.60
CA GLN A 327 41.23 35.55 -4.66
C GLN A 327 41.32 36.46 -5.90
N SER A 328 40.69 36.07 -7.02
CA SER A 328 40.75 36.83 -8.26
C SER A 328 39.56 36.56 -9.21
N ASN A 329 39.45 37.39 -10.24
CA ASN A 329 38.53 37.20 -11.37
C ASN A 329 39.30 37.22 -12.70
N TRP A 330 38.62 36.89 -13.80
CA TRP A 330 39.23 36.80 -15.12
C TRP A 330 39.58 38.14 -15.78
N GLY A 331 39.09 39.27 -15.25
CA GLY A 331 39.30 40.60 -15.82
C GLY A 331 40.38 41.44 -15.15
N GLY A 332 40.46 41.42 -13.82
CA GLY A 332 41.38 42.25 -13.02
C GLY A 332 41.09 43.77 -13.06
N ILE A 333 39.97 44.20 -13.64
CA ILE A 333 39.60 45.63 -13.80
C ILE A 333 38.66 46.10 -12.68
N LEU A 334 37.78 45.22 -12.20
CA LEU A 334 36.82 45.48 -11.12
C LEU A 334 37.05 44.49 -9.97
N MET A 335 36.85 44.94 -8.73
CA MET A 335 36.81 44.10 -7.53
C MET A 335 35.39 43.57 -7.32
N SER A 336 34.91 42.81 -8.30
CA SER A 336 33.57 42.23 -8.35
C SER A 336 33.63 40.85 -8.99
N TYR A 337 32.95 39.89 -8.39
CA TYR A 337 33.07 38.47 -8.68
C TYR A 337 31.67 37.88 -8.84
N GLY A 338 31.49 36.83 -9.64
CA GLY A 338 30.18 36.19 -9.76
C GLY A 338 30.21 34.73 -10.20
N LEU A 339 29.16 34.01 -9.81
CA LEU A 339 28.92 32.61 -10.13
C LEU A 339 27.48 32.47 -10.68
N SER A 340 27.27 31.49 -11.55
CA SER A 340 25.94 31.12 -12.03
C SER A 340 25.32 30.04 -11.14
N GLU A 341 26.02 28.92 -10.92
CA GLU A 341 25.49 27.77 -10.18
C GLU A 341 26.62 26.97 -9.52
N VAL A 342 26.32 26.30 -8.42
CA VAL A 342 27.17 25.38 -7.67
C VAL A 342 26.30 24.23 -7.18
N GLN A 343 26.38 23.07 -7.84
CA GLN A 343 25.74 21.84 -7.37
C GLN A 343 26.72 21.03 -6.52
N PHE A 344 26.19 20.30 -5.55
CA PHE A 344 26.96 19.36 -4.73
C PHE A 344 26.39 17.96 -4.85
N SER A 345 27.25 16.96 -4.84
CA SER A 345 26.88 15.55 -4.73
C SER A 345 27.56 14.90 -3.54
N MET A 346 26.95 13.83 -3.02
CA MET A 346 27.44 13.07 -1.88
C MET A 346 27.41 11.57 -2.16
N ILE A 347 28.38 10.86 -1.61
CA ILE A 347 28.34 9.41 -1.45
C ILE A 347 27.32 9.12 -0.32
N PRO A 348 26.20 8.41 -0.56
CA PRO A 348 25.20 8.17 0.47
C PRO A 348 25.70 7.13 1.51
N ALA A 349 26.51 7.59 2.47
CA ALA A 349 27.15 6.79 3.52
C ALA A 349 26.23 6.47 4.71
N GLN A 350 25.03 7.06 4.77
CA GLN A 350 24.02 6.81 5.80
C GLN A 350 22.98 5.78 5.34
N ALA A 351 22.37 5.09 6.29
CA ALA A 351 21.24 4.19 6.05
C ALA A 351 20.05 4.96 5.46
N ARG A 352 19.42 4.41 4.42
CA ARG A 352 18.28 5.04 3.71
C ARG A 352 17.19 4.04 3.34
N THR A 353 16.04 4.53 2.88
CA THR A 353 14.88 3.74 2.42
C THR A 353 14.53 2.55 3.33
N PRO A 354 13.99 2.79 4.54
CA PRO A 354 13.60 1.74 5.47
C PRO A 354 12.41 0.93 4.94
N ALA A 355 12.39 -0.37 5.26
CA ALA A 355 11.25 -1.25 5.09
C ALA A 355 11.02 -2.04 6.39
N PRO A 356 9.85 -1.94 7.05
CA PRO A 356 8.69 -1.17 6.63
C PRO A 356 8.98 0.34 6.66
N THR A 357 8.31 1.09 5.79
CA THR A 357 8.55 2.53 5.62
C THR A 357 8.28 3.29 6.92
N SER A 358 9.00 4.38 7.16
CA SER A 358 8.80 5.20 8.36
C SER A 358 7.35 5.69 8.45
N GLY A 359 6.68 5.41 9.57
CA GLY A 359 5.25 5.64 9.77
C GLY A 359 4.36 4.41 9.57
N ALA A 360 4.91 3.25 9.18
CA ALA A 360 4.14 2.03 9.00
C ALA A 360 3.40 1.60 10.28
N ALA A 361 2.12 1.28 10.14
CA ALA A 361 1.28 0.72 11.18
C ALA A 361 1.22 -0.82 11.09
N ASP A 362 0.62 -1.43 12.12
CA ASP A 362 0.32 -2.87 12.15
C ASP A 362 1.51 -3.80 11.85
N VAL A 363 2.69 -3.39 12.32
CA VAL A 363 3.92 -4.19 12.22
C VAL A 363 3.92 -5.30 13.29
N LEU A 364 4.19 -6.55 12.91
CA LEU A 364 4.28 -7.64 13.88
C LEU A 364 5.56 -7.49 14.76
N PRO A 365 5.50 -7.67 16.09
CA PRO A 365 6.68 -7.60 16.97
C PRO A 365 7.81 -8.61 16.66
N ASN A 366 7.53 -9.65 15.87
CA ASN A 366 8.48 -10.64 15.36
C ASN A 366 8.76 -10.49 13.85
N SER A 367 8.38 -9.35 13.26
CA SER A 367 8.74 -9.04 11.88
C SER A 367 10.22 -8.67 11.76
N THR A 368 10.67 -8.52 10.52
CA THR A 368 12.03 -8.10 10.19
C THR A 368 11.99 -6.68 9.65
N VAL A 369 12.90 -5.82 10.13
CA VAL A 369 13.17 -4.51 9.53
C VAL A 369 14.40 -4.62 8.64
N THR A 370 14.36 -3.92 7.51
CA THR A 370 15.44 -3.81 6.55
C THR A 370 15.62 -2.34 6.15
N TRP A 371 16.77 -2.02 5.58
CA TRP A 371 17.08 -0.70 5.05
C TRP A 371 18.02 -0.87 3.86
N ARG A 372 18.25 0.21 3.12
CA ARG A 372 19.39 0.27 2.21
C ARG A 372 20.61 0.75 2.99
N ALA A 373 21.64 -0.09 3.00
CA ALA A 373 22.90 0.21 3.63
C ALA A 373 23.53 1.48 3.03
N GLY A 374 24.18 2.25 3.89
CA GLY A 374 25.13 3.27 3.47
C GLY A 374 26.22 2.68 2.56
N ARG A 375 26.67 3.47 1.59
CA ARG A 375 27.86 3.13 0.78
C ARG A 375 29.03 2.89 1.72
N GLU A 376 29.79 1.85 1.40
CA GLU A 376 30.99 1.44 2.15
C GLU A 376 30.71 1.01 3.61
N ALA A 377 29.46 0.79 4.01
CA ALA A 377 29.17 0.20 5.32
C ALA A 377 29.64 -1.27 5.39
N ASP A 378 30.40 -1.60 6.44
CA ASP A 378 30.83 -2.97 6.77
C ASP A 378 29.93 -3.60 7.85
N GLN A 379 29.35 -2.76 8.72
CA GLN A 379 28.51 -3.15 9.85
C GLN A 379 27.47 -2.06 10.13
N HIS A 380 26.35 -2.45 10.73
CA HIS A 380 25.26 -1.58 11.12
C HIS A 380 25.04 -1.63 12.64
N THR A 381 24.74 -0.50 13.27
CA THR A 381 24.24 -0.44 14.66
C THR A 381 22.84 0.14 14.69
N ILE A 382 21.87 -0.66 15.11
CA ILE A 382 20.44 -0.36 15.06
C ILE A 382 19.99 0.04 16.45
N TYR A 383 19.47 1.25 16.61
CA TYR A 383 18.91 1.80 17.85
C TYR A 383 17.39 1.75 17.78
N MET A 384 16.69 1.32 18.84
CA MET A 384 15.22 1.31 18.87
C MET A 384 14.65 1.59 20.27
N SER A 385 13.65 2.47 20.37
CA SER A 385 12.97 2.83 21.61
C SER A 385 11.63 3.53 21.35
N THR A 386 10.75 3.60 22.34
CA THR A 386 9.59 4.50 22.32
C THR A 386 9.97 5.97 22.58
N ASP A 387 11.21 6.24 23.01
CA ASP A 387 11.78 7.58 23.17
C ASP A 387 12.59 7.98 21.91
N MET A 388 12.03 8.91 21.13
CA MET A 388 12.64 9.46 19.92
C MET A 388 13.98 10.16 20.19
N ASN A 389 14.14 10.85 21.32
CA ASN A 389 15.37 11.59 21.62
C ASN A 389 16.49 10.63 21.96
N ALA A 390 16.21 9.59 22.75
CA ALA A 390 17.19 8.55 23.05
C ALA A 390 17.69 7.84 21.77
N VAL A 391 16.83 7.67 20.76
CA VAL A 391 17.21 7.14 19.44
C VAL A 391 18.02 8.17 18.65
N ALA A 392 17.58 9.43 18.60
CA ALA A 392 18.27 10.53 17.92
C ALA A 392 19.67 10.84 18.50
N GLU A 393 19.90 10.56 19.77
CA GLU A 393 21.20 10.75 20.46
C GLU A 393 22.07 9.47 20.47
N GLY A 394 21.58 8.33 19.98
CA GLY A 394 22.30 7.04 20.04
C GLY A 394 22.45 6.48 21.46
N LEU A 395 21.51 6.80 22.35
CA LEU A 395 21.46 6.37 23.76
C LEU A 395 20.41 5.28 24.03
N ALA A 396 19.53 5.01 23.07
CA ALA A 396 18.56 3.92 23.11
C ALA A 396 19.24 2.53 23.13
N PRO A 397 18.52 1.47 23.57
CA PRO A 397 18.96 0.10 23.36
C PRO A 397 19.30 -0.18 21.90
N SER A 398 20.36 -0.95 21.65
CA SER A 398 20.84 -1.21 20.30
C SER A 398 21.34 -2.64 20.08
N VAL A 399 21.34 -3.03 18.81
CA VAL A 399 21.83 -4.31 18.31
C VAL A 399 22.71 -4.06 17.08
N SER A 400 23.79 -4.82 16.92
CA SER A 400 24.65 -4.75 15.74
C SER A 400 24.30 -5.84 14.73
N SER A 401 24.30 -5.50 13.44
CA SER A 401 24.06 -6.44 12.34
C SER A 401 25.17 -6.34 11.29
N SER A 402 25.50 -7.47 10.65
CA SER A 402 26.44 -7.53 9.50
C SER A 402 25.72 -7.63 8.16
N THR A 403 24.41 -7.40 8.18
CA THR A 403 23.49 -7.41 7.05
C THR A 403 22.50 -6.27 7.23
N ASN A 404 21.93 -5.77 6.14
CA ASN A 404 20.98 -4.66 6.12
C ASN A 404 19.55 -5.04 6.61
N THR A 405 19.50 -5.89 7.64
CA THR A 405 18.30 -6.53 8.19
C THR A 405 18.47 -6.86 9.68
N VAL A 406 17.39 -6.76 10.46
CA VAL A 406 17.25 -7.15 11.88
C VAL A 406 15.87 -7.75 12.14
N ASP A 407 15.83 -8.86 12.88
CA ASP A 407 14.61 -9.47 13.42
C ASP A 407 14.22 -8.75 14.74
N LEU A 408 13.01 -8.19 14.79
CA LEU A 408 12.49 -7.42 15.92
C LEU A 408 12.19 -8.26 17.16
N SER A 409 12.07 -9.58 17.04
CA SER A 409 11.88 -10.47 18.20
C SER A 409 13.02 -10.35 19.22
N SER A 410 14.23 -10.00 18.74
CA SER A 410 15.40 -9.73 19.59
C SER A 410 15.27 -8.48 20.47
N LEU A 411 14.37 -7.54 20.13
CA LEU A 411 14.23 -6.23 20.76
C LEU A 411 13.01 -6.13 21.70
N SER A 412 12.21 -7.19 21.84
CA SER A 412 11.11 -7.30 22.82
C SER A 412 10.06 -6.18 22.71
N LEU A 413 9.59 -5.90 21.49
CA LEU A 413 8.55 -4.88 21.25
C LEU A 413 7.21 -5.27 21.88
N GLU A 414 6.47 -4.28 22.36
CA GLU A 414 5.12 -4.40 22.93
C GLU A 414 4.04 -4.10 21.87
N LEU A 415 2.89 -4.78 21.93
CA LEU A 415 1.75 -4.61 21.02
C LEU A 415 1.04 -3.25 21.19
N GLY A 416 0.59 -2.68 20.08
CA GLY A 416 -0.14 -1.41 20.01
C GLY A 416 0.69 -0.16 20.36
N GLN A 417 2.02 -0.22 20.25
CA GLN A 417 2.96 0.85 20.59
C GLN A 417 3.70 1.40 19.36
N THR A 418 4.13 2.66 19.41
CA THR A 418 4.99 3.29 18.39
C THR A 418 6.44 3.29 18.85
N TYR A 419 7.33 2.75 18.01
CA TYR A 419 8.77 2.72 18.22
C TYR A 419 9.48 3.62 17.20
N TYR A 420 10.43 4.41 17.68
CA TYR A 420 11.41 5.12 16.87
C TYR A 420 12.65 4.26 16.71
N TRP A 421 13.31 4.35 15.56
CA TRP A 421 14.55 3.62 15.30
C TRP A 421 15.48 4.36 14.34
N ARG A 422 16.76 4.02 14.41
CA ARG A 422 17.84 4.60 13.59
C ARG A 422 18.87 3.52 13.32
N VAL A 423 19.54 3.61 12.17
CA VAL A 423 20.71 2.77 11.85
C VAL A 423 21.93 3.66 11.66
N ASP A 424 22.98 3.37 12.42
CA ASP A 424 24.30 3.99 12.25
C ASP A 424 25.16 3.04 11.41
N GLU A 425 25.68 3.56 10.31
CA GLU A 425 26.52 2.83 9.37
C GLU A 425 27.98 2.89 9.82
N VAL A 426 28.67 1.75 9.85
CA VAL A 426 29.99 1.62 10.47
C VAL A 426 30.99 0.99 9.50
N ASN A 427 32.15 1.64 9.34
CA ASN A 427 33.32 1.08 8.66
C ASN A 427 34.60 1.55 9.37
N GLN A 428 35.40 0.62 9.89
CA GLN A 428 36.61 0.95 10.67
C GLN A 428 37.88 1.14 9.81
N ALA A 429 37.80 0.98 8.49
CA ALA A 429 38.86 1.30 7.53
C ALA A 429 38.79 2.75 7.03
N GLU A 430 37.60 3.37 7.10
CA GLU A 430 37.35 4.74 6.66
C GLU A 430 37.79 5.79 7.70
N ALA A 431 38.10 7.01 7.22
CA ALA A 431 38.51 8.12 8.09
C ALA A 431 37.36 8.60 9.02
N ALA A 432 36.14 8.66 8.49
CA ALA A 432 34.91 8.84 9.24
C ALA A 432 34.25 7.47 9.43
N SER A 433 34.46 6.86 10.60
CA SER A 433 34.16 5.43 10.81
C SER A 433 32.72 5.10 11.19
N VAL A 434 31.88 6.12 11.45
CA VAL A 434 30.46 5.99 11.82
C VAL A 434 29.66 7.12 11.16
N TRP A 435 28.57 6.75 10.49
CA TRP A 435 27.62 7.67 9.86
C TRP A 435 26.22 7.44 10.45
N PRO A 436 25.78 8.27 11.41
CA PRO A 436 24.45 8.15 12.01
C PRO A 436 23.36 8.40 10.99
N GLY A 437 22.39 7.49 10.88
CA GLY A 437 21.27 7.61 9.94
C GLY A 437 20.15 8.55 10.43
N PRO A 438 19.13 8.78 9.60
CA PRO A 438 17.91 9.48 10.01
C PRO A 438 17.08 8.62 10.99
N VAL A 439 16.22 9.29 11.78
CA VAL A 439 15.29 8.60 12.70
C VAL A 439 13.99 8.28 11.98
N TRP A 440 13.63 7.00 11.97
CA TRP A 440 12.38 6.47 11.45
C TRP A 440 11.46 6.04 12.59
N ASN A 441 10.21 5.69 12.27
CA ASN A 441 9.28 5.12 13.24
C ASN A 441 8.40 4.02 12.63
N LEU A 442 7.83 3.17 13.49
CA LEU A 442 6.81 2.19 13.14
C LEU A 442 5.85 2.00 14.32
N SER A 443 4.63 1.52 14.07
CA SER A 443 3.68 1.10 15.10
C SER A 443 3.37 -0.38 14.97
N THR A 444 3.42 -1.09 16.09
CA THR A 444 3.12 -2.53 16.13
C THR A 444 1.62 -2.81 16.05
N VAL A 445 1.21 -3.98 15.56
CA VAL A 445 -0.19 -4.44 15.62
C VAL A 445 -0.79 -4.31 17.02
N ALA A 446 -2.07 -3.99 17.11
CA ALA A 446 -2.79 -3.94 18.38
C ALA A 446 -2.96 -5.33 19.04
N ALA A 447 -3.04 -6.38 18.23
CA ALA A 447 -3.23 -7.77 18.66
C ALA A 447 -2.64 -8.78 17.65
N LEU A 448 -2.29 -9.99 18.12
CA LEU A 448 -1.86 -11.13 17.29
C LEU A 448 -3.03 -12.09 17.07
N THR A 449 -3.27 -12.55 15.85
CA THR A 449 -4.28 -13.59 15.56
C THR A 449 -3.76 -14.98 15.88
N VAL A 450 -4.59 -15.78 16.57
CA VAL A 450 -4.39 -17.22 16.79
C VAL A 450 -5.21 -18.02 15.77
N ASP A 451 -6.47 -17.65 15.57
CA ASP A 451 -7.37 -18.16 14.53
C ASP A 451 -8.41 -17.08 14.19
N ASP A 452 -8.58 -16.80 12.91
CA ASP A 452 -9.60 -15.91 12.34
C ASP A 452 -10.64 -16.68 11.52
N PHE A 453 -10.52 -18.00 11.41
CA PHE A 453 -11.41 -18.91 10.69
C PHE A 453 -11.63 -18.65 9.18
N GLU A 454 -11.05 -17.58 8.63
CA GLU A 454 -11.18 -17.18 7.22
C GLU A 454 -10.61 -18.20 6.23
N SER A 455 -9.62 -19.00 6.65
CA SER A 455 -8.97 -19.99 5.79
C SER A 455 -9.78 -21.27 5.56
N TYR A 456 -10.81 -21.56 6.38
CA TYR A 456 -11.52 -22.84 6.30
C TYR A 456 -12.57 -22.90 5.17
N SER A 457 -12.85 -24.11 4.66
CA SER A 457 -13.81 -24.36 3.57
C SER A 457 -14.40 -25.78 3.60
N ASN A 458 -15.37 -26.06 2.70
CA ASN A 458 -15.92 -27.40 2.46
C ASN A 458 -14.90 -28.46 1.97
N ILE A 459 -13.70 -28.05 1.56
CA ILE A 459 -12.72 -28.87 0.83
C ILE A 459 -11.55 -29.20 1.75
N SER A 460 -10.98 -30.40 1.60
CA SER A 460 -9.76 -30.80 2.33
C SER A 460 -8.53 -30.20 1.62
N PRO A 461 -7.48 -29.74 2.34
CA PRO A 461 -7.22 -29.93 3.77
C PRO A 461 -7.96 -28.98 4.72
N ASP A 462 -8.64 -27.96 4.20
CA ASP A 462 -9.07 -26.78 4.96
C ASP A 462 -10.44 -26.93 5.64
N ARG A 463 -10.90 -28.15 5.93
CA ARG A 463 -12.14 -28.32 6.70
C ARG A 463 -11.89 -27.98 8.17
N PRO A 464 -12.79 -27.25 8.86
CA PRO A 464 -12.56 -26.80 10.22
C PRO A 464 -12.38 -28.00 11.16
N PHE A 465 -13.15 -29.09 11.01
CA PHE A 465 -12.99 -30.32 11.80
C PHE A 465 -11.69 -31.11 11.55
N GLN A 466 -10.92 -30.79 10.49
CA GLN A 466 -9.60 -31.39 10.24
C GLN A 466 -8.50 -30.70 11.08
N THR A 467 -8.70 -29.43 11.46
CA THR A 467 -7.81 -28.64 12.34
C THR A 467 -8.30 -28.54 13.79
N TRP A 468 -9.62 -28.34 13.96
CA TRP A 468 -10.35 -28.29 15.22
C TRP A 468 -11.05 -29.63 15.47
N LEU A 469 -10.28 -30.58 16.01
CA LEU A 469 -10.67 -31.97 16.22
C LEU A 469 -11.84 -32.13 17.19
N ASP A 470 -12.96 -32.67 16.71
CA ASP A 470 -14.23 -32.73 17.41
C ASP A 470 -14.66 -34.15 17.84
N GLY A 471 -15.93 -34.32 18.21
CA GLY A 471 -16.51 -35.58 18.68
C GLY A 471 -16.75 -36.64 17.61
N PHE A 472 -16.92 -36.25 16.35
CA PHE A 472 -17.31 -37.14 15.25
C PHE A 472 -16.12 -37.57 14.40
N GLY A 473 -15.18 -36.65 14.18
CA GLY A 473 -14.02 -36.87 13.33
C GLY A 473 -14.35 -37.03 11.85
N TYR A 474 -13.42 -37.62 11.10
CA TYR A 474 -13.45 -37.65 9.64
C TYR A 474 -12.83 -38.92 9.05
N SER A 475 -13.35 -39.35 7.90
CA SER A 475 -12.80 -40.45 7.11
C SER A 475 -11.44 -40.09 6.50
N SER A 476 -10.65 -41.10 6.15
CA SER A 476 -9.38 -40.89 5.44
C SER A 476 -9.59 -40.32 4.03
N ASP A 477 -8.74 -39.38 3.66
CA ASP A 477 -8.63 -38.81 2.31
C ASP A 477 -7.15 -38.70 1.89
N GLU A 478 -6.86 -37.97 0.81
CA GLU A 478 -5.49 -37.85 0.27
C GLU A 478 -4.55 -36.99 1.14
N PHE A 479 -5.10 -36.06 1.92
CA PHE A 479 -4.33 -35.21 2.85
C PHE A 479 -4.20 -35.87 4.22
N PHE A 480 -5.25 -36.57 4.67
CA PHE A 480 -5.32 -37.25 5.96
C PHE A 480 -5.55 -38.77 5.79
N PRO A 481 -4.53 -39.54 5.37
CA PRO A 481 -4.68 -40.96 4.99
C PRO A 481 -5.10 -41.90 6.12
N ASN A 482 -4.99 -41.47 7.38
CA ASN A 482 -5.43 -42.24 8.56
C ASN A 482 -6.86 -41.91 9.01
N GLY A 483 -7.43 -40.78 8.53
CA GLY A 483 -8.63 -40.18 9.11
C GLY A 483 -8.46 -39.83 10.60
N TYR A 484 -9.59 -39.55 11.25
CA TYR A 484 -9.66 -39.33 12.69
C TYR A 484 -11.00 -39.85 13.23
N ALA A 485 -10.97 -40.62 14.33
CA ALA A 485 -12.17 -41.31 14.85
C ALA A 485 -13.07 -40.45 15.75
N GLY A 486 -12.77 -39.15 15.91
CA GLY A 486 -13.40 -38.28 16.89
C GLY A 486 -12.79 -38.41 18.29
N ASN A 487 -12.89 -37.35 19.10
CA ASN A 487 -12.48 -37.34 20.51
C ASN A 487 -13.54 -37.96 21.45
N GLY A 488 -14.67 -38.44 20.92
CA GLY A 488 -15.75 -39.07 21.68
C GLY A 488 -16.61 -38.10 22.50
N THR A 489 -16.49 -36.80 22.26
CA THR A 489 -17.31 -35.77 22.89
C THR A 489 -18.63 -35.54 22.15
N GLY A 490 -19.50 -34.69 22.71
CA GLY A 490 -20.73 -34.25 22.03
C GLY A 490 -20.58 -33.06 21.08
N ALA A 491 -19.34 -32.63 20.75
CA ALA A 491 -19.10 -31.50 19.87
C ALA A 491 -19.06 -31.90 18.40
N GLY A 492 -19.65 -31.06 17.54
CA GLY A 492 -19.53 -31.16 16.08
C GLY A 492 -19.17 -29.80 15.47
N ILE A 493 -18.22 -29.76 14.55
CA ILE A 493 -17.82 -28.53 13.85
C ILE A 493 -18.27 -28.58 12.39
N GLY A 494 -19.12 -27.63 11.97
CA GLY A 494 -19.57 -27.53 10.57
C GLY A 494 -20.32 -28.75 9.99
N HIS A 495 -20.78 -29.69 10.83
CA HIS A 495 -21.28 -30.99 10.36
C HIS A 495 -22.72 -30.99 9.81
N ASP A 496 -23.44 -29.86 9.83
CA ASP A 496 -24.87 -29.80 9.53
C ASP A 496 -25.22 -30.22 8.08
N ILE A 497 -24.32 -29.93 7.13
CA ILE A 497 -24.58 -30.07 5.69
C ILE A 497 -24.79 -31.52 5.19
N TRP A 498 -24.43 -32.52 5.99
CA TRP A 498 -24.46 -33.94 5.58
C TRP A 498 -25.76 -34.66 5.91
N SER A 499 -26.64 -34.03 6.70
CA SER A 499 -27.94 -34.60 7.07
C SER A 499 -29.02 -34.18 6.08
N LEU A 500 -29.69 -35.15 5.43
CA LEU A 500 -30.82 -34.90 4.52
C LEU A 500 -32.02 -34.16 5.16
N SER A 501 -32.06 -34.04 6.48
CA SER A 501 -33.06 -33.26 7.22
C SER A 501 -32.55 -31.90 7.70
N SER A 502 -31.31 -31.53 7.38
CA SER A 502 -30.73 -30.23 7.70
C SER A 502 -31.30 -29.15 6.77
N PRO A 503 -31.57 -27.93 7.28
CA PRO A 503 -31.81 -26.77 6.42
C PRO A 503 -30.56 -26.30 5.67
N HIS A 504 -29.37 -26.78 6.06
CA HIS A 504 -28.07 -26.51 5.45
C HIS A 504 -27.54 -27.69 4.60
N TYR A 505 -28.38 -28.69 4.29
CA TYR A 505 -27.98 -29.84 3.46
C TYR A 505 -27.42 -29.37 2.11
N ASP A 506 -26.22 -29.87 1.75
CA ASP A 506 -25.45 -29.46 0.56
C ASP A 506 -24.98 -27.97 0.56
N GLY A 507 -24.92 -27.34 1.74
CA GLY A 507 -24.46 -25.96 1.96
C GLY A 507 -22.96 -25.83 2.35
N ASP A 508 -22.58 -24.69 2.93
CA ASP A 508 -21.23 -24.45 3.50
C ASP A 508 -21.14 -24.95 4.96
N ILE A 509 -20.00 -25.51 5.35
CA ILE A 509 -19.69 -25.92 6.72
C ILE A 509 -19.19 -24.77 7.60
N MET A 510 -18.81 -23.64 6.99
CA MET A 510 -18.56 -22.38 7.68
C MET A 510 -19.81 -21.49 7.66
N GLU A 511 -20.05 -20.73 8.72
CA GLU A 511 -21.14 -19.75 8.75
C GLU A 511 -20.69 -18.45 8.09
N THR A 512 -21.21 -18.19 6.88
CA THR A 512 -20.82 -17.07 6.00
C THR A 512 -21.80 -15.89 6.03
N THR A 513 -22.94 -16.01 6.71
CA THR A 513 -23.98 -14.97 6.82
C THR A 513 -23.96 -14.25 8.16
N SER A 514 -23.42 -14.91 9.20
CA SER A 514 -23.29 -14.41 10.56
C SER A 514 -21.84 -14.44 11.06
N ALA A 515 -20.89 -13.98 10.24
CA ALA A 515 -19.48 -13.80 10.60
C ALA A 515 -19.31 -12.72 11.69
N ILE A 516 -18.21 -12.71 12.47
CA ILE A 516 -17.81 -11.44 13.10
C ILE A 516 -17.32 -10.55 11.98
N ALA A 517 -17.75 -9.31 11.99
CA ALA A 517 -17.31 -8.40 10.98
C ALA A 517 -15.80 -8.10 11.14
N GLY A 518 -15.11 -7.96 10.01
CA GLY A 518 -13.67 -8.14 9.86
C GLY A 518 -13.39 -9.47 9.16
N SER A 519 -14.15 -10.50 9.53
CA SER A 519 -14.18 -11.83 8.91
C SER A 519 -15.32 -11.94 7.87
N SER A 520 -15.31 -13.06 7.14
CA SER A 520 -16.33 -13.54 6.22
C SER A 520 -16.83 -14.94 6.58
N ARG A 521 -16.20 -15.61 7.56
CA ARG A 521 -16.48 -16.98 8.01
C ARG A 521 -16.34 -17.09 9.53
N SER A 522 -17.39 -17.52 10.21
CA SER A 522 -17.28 -17.98 11.60
C SER A 522 -17.45 -19.50 11.71
N MET A 523 -16.84 -20.12 12.72
CA MET A 523 -16.91 -21.56 12.95
C MET A 523 -18.20 -21.95 13.69
N PRO A 524 -19.08 -22.80 13.12
CA PRO A 524 -20.23 -23.33 13.85
C PRO A 524 -19.80 -24.44 14.82
N PHE A 525 -19.92 -24.17 16.12
CA PHE A 525 -19.70 -25.13 17.20
C PHE A 525 -21.05 -25.67 17.70
N TYR A 526 -21.44 -26.85 17.21
CA TYR A 526 -22.60 -27.60 17.69
C TYR A 526 -22.23 -28.43 18.92
N TYR A 527 -23.13 -28.54 19.90
CA TYR A 527 -22.86 -29.31 21.11
C TYR A 527 -24.08 -30.05 21.66
N SER A 528 -23.86 -31.25 22.22
CA SER A 528 -24.86 -32.00 22.98
C SER A 528 -24.24 -32.88 24.06
N ASN A 529 -24.42 -32.47 25.32
CA ASN A 529 -23.97 -33.19 26.53
C ASN A 529 -24.96 -34.28 26.95
N SER A 530 -25.54 -34.97 25.96
CA SER A 530 -26.46 -36.09 26.15
C SER A 530 -25.69 -37.37 26.46
N GLY A 531 -26.23 -38.21 27.36
CA GLY A 531 -25.58 -39.49 27.70
C GLY A 531 -24.33 -39.38 28.59
N GLY A 532 -24.03 -38.20 29.13
CA GLY A 532 -22.94 -38.00 30.11
C GLY A 532 -21.60 -37.57 29.51
N VAL A 533 -21.54 -37.23 28.23
CA VAL A 533 -20.37 -36.58 27.61
C VAL A 533 -20.37 -35.07 27.87
N THR A 534 -19.19 -34.45 27.77
CA THR A 534 -19.03 -32.99 27.65
C THR A 534 -18.53 -32.69 26.25
N SER A 535 -19.07 -31.67 25.60
CA SER A 535 -18.75 -31.30 24.21
C SER A 535 -17.52 -30.38 24.15
N GLN A 536 -16.47 -30.78 23.43
CA GLN A 536 -15.32 -29.91 23.16
C GLN A 536 -14.64 -30.22 21.83
N THR A 537 -14.09 -29.19 21.20
CA THR A 537 -13.18 -29.28 20.06
C THR A 537 -11.75 -28.94 20.51
N GLN A 538 -10.74 -29.41 19.77
CA GLN A 538 -9.32 -29.16 20.04
C GLN A 538 -8.55 -28.80 18.77
N ARG A 539 -7.88 -27.65 18.78
CA ARG A 539 -6.76 -27.37 17.87
C ARG A 539 -5.44 -27.79 18.50
N THR A 540 -4.55 -28.37 17.70
CA THR A 540 -3.18 -28.71 18.09
C THR A 540 -2.20 -27.98 17.18
N PHE A 541 -1.27 -27.25 17.77
CA PHE A 541 -0.26 -26.50 17.01
C PHE A 541 0.94 -27.41 16.73
N ALA A 542 1.29 -27.57 15.45
CA ALA A 542 2.40 -28.42 15.01
C ALA A 542 3.76 -27.94 15.56
N THR A 543 3.93 -26.61 15.63
CA THR A 543 4.99 -25.94 16.37
C THR A 543 4.35 -25.28 17.60
N PRO A 544 4.90 -25.45 18.82
CA PRO A 544 4.40 -24.75 20.00
C PRO A 544 4.45 -23.23 19.81
N GLN A 545 3.40 -22.52 20.22
CA GLN A 545 3.32 -21.07 20.11
C GLN A 545 3.77 -20.38 21.41
N ASP A 546 4.51 -19.29 21.28
CA ASP A 546 4.80 -18.36 22.38
C ASP A 546 3.80 -17.21 22.36
N TRP A 547 2.82 -17.25 23.26
CA TRP A 547 1.81 -16.20 23.43
C TRP A 547 2.26 -15.10 24.40
N THR A 548 3.54 -15.04 24.77
CA THR A 548 4.13 -13.88 25.46
C THR A 548 4.81 -12.90 24.49
N ALA A 549 4.95 -13.29 23.21
CA ALA A 549 5.40 -12.41 22.14
C ALA A 549 4.55 -11.12 22.07
N GLY A 550 5.20 -9.98 21.81
CA GLY A 550 4.52 -8.69 21.82
C GLY A 550 4.12 -8.18 23.21
N GLY A 551 4.56 -8.83 24.29
CA GLY A 551 4.10 -8.51 25.65
C GLY A 551 2.62 -8.82 25.86
N ALA A 552 2.06 -9.79 25.12
CA ALA A 552 0.67 -10.19 25.21
C ALA A 552 0.27 -10.66 26.63
N GLN A 553 -0.86 -10.15 27.10
CA GLN A 553 -1.40 -10.35 28.46
C GLN A 553 -2.84 -10.87 28.46
N THR A 554 -3.55 -10.78 27.34
CA THR A 554 -4.97 -11.15 27.24
C THR A 554 -5.24 -11.99 26.00
N LEU A 555 -5.94 -13.11 26.13
CA LEU A 555 -6.58 -13.83 25.02
C LEU A 555 -8.03 -13.36 24.88
N SER A 556 -8.44 -12.89 23.71
CA SER A 556 -9.85 -12.67 23.36
C SER A 556 -10.36 -13.82 22.50
N ILE A 557 -11.59 -14.24 22.73
CA ILE A 557 -12.35 -15.17 21.86
C ILE A 557 -13.67 -14.49 21.53
N ALA A 558 -14.00 -14.31 20.25
CA ALA A 558 -15.34 -13.89 19.86
C ALA A 558 -16.27 -15.10 19.82
N PHE A 559 -17.49 -14.95 20.36
CA PHE A 559 -18.54 -15.96 20.21
C PHE A 559 -19.92 -15.32 20.02
N SER A 560 -20.81 -15.99 19.30
CA SER A 560 -22.23 -15.59 19.18
C SER A 560 -23.13 -16.76 19.54
N GLY A 561 -24.20 -16.48 20.30
CA GLY A 561 -25.13 -17.48 20.83
C GLY A 561 -26.34 -17.74 19.95
N GLN A 562 -27.20 -18.65 20.39
CA GLN A 562 -28.50 -18.90 19.76
C GLN A 562 -29.59 -19.13 20.82
N ALA A 563 -30.79 -18.62 20.57
CA ALA A 563 -31.92 -18.76 21.47
C ALA A 563 -32.22 -20.24 21.75
N GLY A 564 -32.22 -20.61 23.04
CA GLY A 564 -32.41 -21.99 23.50
C GLY A 564 -31.12 -22.73 23.88
N ASN A 565 -29.95 -22.13 23.62
CA ASN A 565 -28.67 -22.63 24.13
C ASN A 565 -28.67 -22.78 25.65
N THR A 566 -27.96 -23.79 26.14
CA THR A 566 -27.80 -24.10 27.56
C THR A 566 -26.36 -24.50 27.88
N GLY A 567 -26.00 -24.53 29.16
CA GLY A 567 -24.67 -24.94 29.62
C GLY A 567 -23.75 -23.78 29.95
N THR A 568 -22.44 -24.04 29.97
CA THR A 568 -21.40 -23.05 30.31
C THR A 568 -20.20 -23.22 29.39
N LEU A 569 -19.87 -22.16 28.65
CA LEU A 569 -18.70 -22.11 27.77
C LEU A 569 -17.40 -22.16 28.59
N TYR A 570 -16.39 -22.85 28.08
CA TYR A 570 -15.05 -22.89 28.62
C TYR A 570 -14.00 -23.01 27.51
N VAL A 571 -12.77 -22.63 27.83
CA VAL A 571 -11.58 -22.87 27.03
C VAL A 571 -10.56 -23.64 27.86
N LYS A 572 -9.63 -24.34 27.22
CA LYS A 572 -8.41 -24.83 27.86
C LYS A 572 -7.18 -24.47 27.03
N ILE A 573 -6.15 -23.99 27.72
CA ILE A 573 -4.81 -23.72 27.16
C ILE A 573 -3.88 -24.75 27.80
N ASN A 574 -3.29 -25.66 27.01
CA ASN A 574 -2.50 -26.80 27.52
C ASN A 574 -3.18 -27.51 28.71
N ASP A 575 -4.42 -27.99 28.50
CA ASP A 575 -5.34 -28.57 29.49
C ASP A 575 -5.75 -27.70 30.70
N THR A 576 -5.18 -26.50 30.87
CA THR A 576 -5.58 -25.55 31.92
C THR A 576 -6.93 -24.93 31.57
N LYS A 577 -8.00 -25.41 32.23
CA LYS A 577 -9.38 -24.96 31.97
C LYS A 577 -9.67 -23.59 32.59
N ILE A 578 -10.28 -22.73 31.77
CA ILE A 578 -10.83 -21.43 32.14
C ILE A 578 -12.31 -21.44 31.75
N THR A 579 -13.20 -21.17 32.70
CA THR A 579 -14.66 -21.11 32.45
C THR A 579 -15.07 -19.69 32.10
N TYR A 580 -16.03 -19.52 31.19
CA TYR A 580 -16.60 -18.21 30.87
C TYR A 580 -17.25 -17.58 32.11
N GLY A 581 -16.74 -16.41 32.52
CA GLY A 581 -17.17 -15.68 33.72
C GLY A 581 -18.17 -14.56 33.47
N GLY A 582 -18.61 -14.36 32.23
CA GLY A 582 -19.63 -13.36 31.87
C GLY A 582 -21.06 -13.82 32.18
N ASP A 583 -22.04 -13.08 31.68
CA ASP A 583 -23.45 -13.41 31.87
C ASP A 583 -23.81 -14.71 31.10
N PRO A 584 -24.37 -15.74 31.76
CA PRO A 584 -24.82 -16.96 31.08
C PRO A 584 -25.86 -16.70 29.97
N GLU A 585 -26.63 -15.61 30.03
CA GLU A 585 -27.58 -15.25 28.97
C GLU A 585 -26.89 -14.95 27.63
N ASN A 586 -25.60 -14.55 27.63
CA ASN A 586 -24.83 -14.26 26.42
C ASN A 586 -24.71 -15.47 25.48
N LEU A 587 -24.74 -16.71 26.00
CA LEU A 587 -24.78 -17.91 25.15
C LEU A 587 -26.08 -18.04 24.35
N THR A 588 -27.13 -17.29 24.71
CA THR A 588 -28.45 -17.32 24.05
C THR A 588 -28.69 -16.18 23.07
N LEU A 589 -27.79 -15.18 23.03
CA LEU A 589 -27.92 -13.99 22.19
C LEU A 589 -27.21 -14.19 20.85
N GLY A 590 -27.94 -14.05 19.75
CA GLY A 590 -27.37 -14.00 18.39
C GLY A 590 -26.67 -12.67 18.07
N VAL A 591 -25.85 -12.17 19.00
CA VAL A 591 -25.00 -10.99 18.81
C VAL A 591 -23.61 -11.31 19.36
N TRP A 592 -22.57 -10.87 18.66
CA TRP A 592 -21.19 -11.17 19.00
C TRP A 592 -20.80 -10.66 20.40
N GLN A 593 -20.04 -11.50 21.10
CA GLN A 593 -19.55 -11.31 22.46
C GLN A 593 -18.03 -11.48 22.43
N ALA A 594 -17.29 -10.53 23.02
CA ALA A 594 -15.86 -10.68 23.25
C ALA A 594 -15.61 -11.30 24.63
N TRP A 595 -15.01 -12.49 24.68
CA TRP A 595 -14.52 -13.08 25.92
C TRP A 595 -13.02 -12.82 26.10
N ASN A 596 -12.70 -11.82 26.92
CA ASN A 596 -11.33 -11.52 27.32
C ASN A 596 -10.91 -12.38 28.52
N ILE A 597 -9.73 -12.99 28.41
CA ILE A 597 -9.11 -13.91 29.37
C ILE A 597 -7.73 -13.38 29.74
N ASP A 598 -7.53 -13.07 31.02
CA ASP A 598 -6.22 -12.70 31.57
C ASP A 598 -5.26 -13.91 31.53
N LEU A 599 -4.11 -13.73 30.87
CA LEU A 599 -3.03 -14.71 30.77
C LEU A 599 -1.93 -14.45 31.82
N SER A 600 -2.03 -13.40 32.63
CA SER A 600 -1.00 -13.03 33.58
C SER A 600 -0.76 -14.15 34.61
N GLY A 601 0.50 -14.58 34.75
CA GLY A 601 0.89 -15.70 35.60
C GLY A 601 0.58 -17.10 35.03
N MET A 602 0.03 -17.22 33.82
CA MET A 602 -0.09 -18.50 33.10
C MET A 602 1.21 -18.86 32.36
N ASN A 603 1.47 -20.15 32.16
CA ASN A 603 2.56 -20.60 31.29
C ASN A 603 2.07 -20.72 29.84
N VAL A 604 2.25 -19.64 29.08
CA VAL A 604 1.80 -19.53 27.68
C VAL A 604 2.95 -19.36 26.67
N GLN A 605 4.19 -19.64 27.08
CA GLN A 605 5.38 -19.59 26.20
C GLN A 605 5.53 -20.81 25.28
N ASN A 606 4.71 -21.84 25.49
CA ASN A 606 4.82 -23.12 24.79
C ASN A 606 3.41 -23.74 24.66
N VAL A 607 2.49 -23.02 24.03
CA VAL A 607 1.10 -23.47 23.81
C VAL A 607 1.08 -24.48 22.67
N THR A 608 0.69 -25.72 22.98
CA THR A 608 0.59 -26.84 22.04
C THR A 608 -0.86 -27.19 21.71
N THR A 609 -1.80 -26.88 22.60
CA THR A 609 -3.23 -27.19 22.40
C THR A 609 -4.13 -26.08 22.90
N LEU A 610 -5.15 -25.75 22.10
CA LEU A 610 -6.27 -24.90 22.47
C LEU A 610 -7.55 -25.73 22.33
N GLN A 611 -8.34 -25.85 23.40
CA GLN A 611 -9.64 -26.55 23.37
C GLN A 611 -10.76 -25.57 23.70
N ILE A 612 -11.89 -25.61 22.97
CA ILE A 612 -13.10 -24.85 23.31
C ILE A 612 -14.24 -25.86 23.52
N GLY A 613 -15.06 -25.65 24.55
CA GLY A 613 -16.14 -26.57 24.87
C GLY A 613 -17.26 -25.96 25.71
N VAL A 614 -18.38 -26.69 25.79
CA VAL A 614 -19.54 -26.31 26.60
C VAL A 614 -19.88 -27.44 27.55
N GLU A 615 -19.92 -27.15 28.85
CA GLU A 615 -20.29 -28.12 29.89
C GLU A 615 -21.71 -27.91 30.44
N GLY A 616 -22.21 -28.88 31.20
CA GLY A 616 -23.55 -28.89 31.78
C GLY A 616 -24.31 -30.15 31.38
N SER A 617 -24.93 -30.81 32.35
CA SER A 617 -25.65 -32.08 32.14
C SER A 617 -26.84 -31.90 31.21
N GLY A 618 -26.81 -32.54 30.03
CA GLY A 618 -27.86 -32.41 29.02
C GLY A 618 -27.91 -31.05 28.32
N ALA A 619 -26.88 -30.21 28.51
CA ALA A 619 -26.75 -28.96 27.76
C ALA A 619 -26.59 -29.23 26.26
N ALA A 620 -27.28 -28.47 25.43
CA ALA A 620 -27.20 -28.56 23.98
C ALA A 620 -27.42 -27.18 23.34
N GLY A 621 -26.95 -27.02 22.10
CA GLY A 621 -27.05 -25.77 21.36
C GLY A 621 -26.05 -25.66 20.21
N MET A 622 -25.93 -24.44 19.69
CA MET A 622 -24.91 -24.03 18.71
C MET A 622 -24.40 -22.65 19.10
N ILE A 623 -23.07 -22.46 19.13
CA ILE A 623 -22.46 -21.14 19.16
C ILE A 623 -21.60 -20.96 17.91
N LEU A 624 -21.50 -19.73 17.41
CA LEU A 624 -20.50 -19.34 16.45
C LEU A 624 -19.25 -18.90 17.21
N ILE A 625 -18.07 -19.21 16.68
CA ILE A 625 -16.77 -18.83 17.24
C ILE A 625 -15.95 -18.15 16.15
N ASP A 626 -15.29 -17.05 16.51
CA ASP A 626 -14.48 -16.26 15.58
C ASP A 626 -13.34 -15.53 16.34
N ASP A 627 -12.46 -14.85 15.63
CA ASP A 627 -11.54 -13.82 16.12
C ASP A 627 -10.79 -14.15 17.44
N ILE A 628 -10.06 -15.26 17.45
CA ILE A 628 -9.22 -15.65 18.58
C ILE A 628 -7.91 -14.85 18.50
N LYS A 629 -7.71 -13.89 19.40
CA LYS A 629 -6.63 -12.89 19.33
C LYS A 629 -5.91 -12.67 20.67
N LEU A 630 -4.65 -12.24 20.64
CA LEU A 630 -3.80 -11.94 21.80
C LEU A 630 -3.48 -10.45 21.87
N HIS A 631 -3.70 -9.81 23.02
CA HIS A 631 -3.58 -8.36 23.20
C HIS A 631 -2.52 -8.00 24.25
N GLY A 632 -1.75 -6.94 24.01
CA GLY A 632 -0.68 -6.46 24.91
C GLY A 632 -1.16 -5.81 26.21
N LYS A 633 -2.45 -5.53 26.36
CA LYS A 633 -3.03 -4.84 27.52
C LYS A 633 -3.78 -5.84 28.43
N PRO A 634 -3.83 -5.61 29.75
CA PRO A 634 -4.78 -6.30 30.63
C PRO A 634 -6.21 -6.09 30.11
N GLY A 635 -7.01 -7.15 30.07
CA GLY A 635 -8.34 -7.12 29.49
C GLY A 635 -9.31 -6.25 30.27
N GLU A 636 -9.57 -5.02 29.79
CA GLU A 636 -10.74 -4.26 30.21
C GLU A 636 -12.01 -4.87 29.60
N VAL A 637 -13.12 -4.83 30.35
CA VAL A 637 -14.44 -5.25 29.86
C VAL A 637 -15.05 -4.07 29.09
N ILE A 638 -14.72 -4.00 27.81
CA ILE A 638 -15.26 -3.02 26.85
C ILE A 638 -16.25 -3.69 25.89
N THR A 639 -17.21 -2.90 25.39
CA THR A 639 -18.27 -3.31 24.46
C THR A 639 -17.89 -2.91 23.02
N PRO A 640 -17.46 -3.83 22.13
CA PRO A 640 -16.99 -3.49 20.78
C PRO A 640 -17.99 -3.88 19.67
N VAL A 641 -17.68 -3.46 18.42
CA VAL A 641 -18.58 -3.40 17.26
C VAL A 641 -17.89 -4.00 16.00
N ASP A 642 -18.56 -3.96 14.85
CA ASP A 642 -18.58 -4.96 13.77
C ASP A 642 -18.21 -4.33 12.35
N PRO A 643 -17.02 -4.58 11.73
CA PRO A 643 -16.62 -4.02 10.40
C PRO A 643 -16.33 -5.00 9.17
N GLY A 644 -17.32 -5.51 8.41
CA GLY A 644 -17.19 -6.83 7.70
C GLY A 644 -17.55 -6.98 6.21
N ASN A 645 -17.29 -8.17 5.63
CA ASN A 645 -17.23 -8.39 4.16
C ASN A 645 -18.55 -8.84 3.45
N ALA A 646 -19.69 -8.72 4.11
CA ALA A 646 -20.99 -9.16 3.57
C ALA A 646 -21.36 -8.54 2.20
N GLY A 647 -22.26 -9.17 1.45
CA GLY A 647 -23.18 -8.38 0.62
C GLY A 647 -22.72 -7.84 -0.74
N LEU A 648 -21.83 -8.51 -1.49
CA LEU A 648 -21.76 -8.25 -2.94
C LEU A 648 -23.08 -8.69 -3.61
N ALA A 649 -23.65 -7.82 -4.44
CA ALA A 649 -24.96 -8.01 -5.04
C ALA A 649 -24.91 -8.17 -6.56
N GLY A 650 -24.04 -7.47 -7.27
CA GLY A 650 -23.88 -7.58 -8.72
C GLY A 650 -22.49 -7.10 -9.15
N ALA A 651 -21.91 -7.71 -10.18
CA ALA A 651 -20.64 -7.27 -10.74
C ALA A 651 -20.63 -7.56 -12.25
N TRP A 652 -20.34 -6.56 -13.09
CA TRP A 652 -20.30 -6.68 -14.54
C TRP A 652 -19.00 -6.06 -15.04
N SER A 653 -18.02 -6.88 -15.44
CA SER A 653 -16.71 -6.38 -15.88
C SER A 653 -16.72 -5.85 -17.32
N PHE A 654 -17.58 -6.39 -18.19
CA PHE A 654 -17.64 -6.09 -19.63
C PHE A 654 -16.46 -6.61 -20.48
N ASP A 655 -15.73 -7.61 -19.99
CA ASP A 655 -14.64 -8.26 -20.72
C ASP A 655 -15.08 -9.21 -21.85
N GLU A 656 -16.38 -9.41 -22.11
CA GLU A 656 -16.81 -10.34 -23.16
C GLU A 656 -16.40 -9.89 -24.58
N GLY A 657 -16.12 -8.59 -24.77
CA GLY A 657 -15.58 -7.97 -25.99
C GLY A 657 -16.43 -8.12 -27.27
N SER A 658 -17.52 -8.89 -27.21
CA SER A 658 -18.38 -9.22 -28.35
C SER A 658 -19.73 -9.78 -27.90
N GLY A 659 -20.72 -9.76 -28.80
CA GLY A 659 -22.07 -10.26 -28.53
C GLY A 659 -23.01 -9.22 -27.92
N THR A 660 -24.05 -9.68 -27.22
CA THR A 660 -25.18 -8.85 -26.76
C THR A 660 -25.52 -9.02 -25.28
N VAL A 661 -24.59 -9.58 -24.49
CA VAL A 661 -24.76 -9.85 -23.06
C VAL A 661 -23.58 -9.32 -22.26
N ALA A 662 -23.82 -8.99 -20.99
CA ALA A 662 -22.79 -8.70 -19.99
C ALA A 662 -23.01 -9.66 -18.82
N ALA A 663 -22.05 -10.53 -18.51
CA ALA A 663 -22.15 -11.53 -17.46
C ALA A 663 -22.13 -10.87 -16.06
N ASP A 664 -22.82 -11.50 -15.11
CA ASP A 664 -22.74 -11.12 -13.71
C ASP A 664 -21.73 -12.02 -12.99
N SER A 665 -20.55 -11.49 -12.68
CA SER A 665 -19.46 -12.19 -12.00
C SER A 665 -19.67 -12.31 -10.49
N SER A 666 -20.70 -11.68 -9.91
CA SER A 666 -20.99 -11.78 -8.46
C SER A 666 -21.61 -13.11 -8.02
N GLY A 667 -21.85 -14.05 -8.95
CA GLY A 667 -22.57 -15.31 -8.69
C GLY A 667 -24.09 -15.16 -8.51
N ASN A 668 -24.65 -13.95 -8.58
CA ASN A 668 -26.08 -13.70 -8.37
C ASN A 668 -26.96 -13.91 -9.62
N GLY A 669 -26.38 -14.25 -10.78
CA GLY A 669 -27.10 -14.57 -12.02
C GLY A 669 -27.78 -13.39 -12.71
N ARG A 670 -27.32 -12.16 -12.48
CA ARG A 670 -27.93 -10.90 -12.95
C ARG A 670 -27.41 -10.44 -14.32
N THR A 671 -27.29 -11.37 -15.26
CA THR A 671 -26.75 -11.11 -16.61
C THR A 671 -27.46 -9.95 -17.32
N GLY A 672 -26.68 -8.96 -17.75
CA GLY A 672 -27.10 -7.84 -18.58
C GLY A 672 -27.43 -8.23 -20.01
N THR A 673 -28.48 -7.62 -20.57
CA THR A 673 -28.74 -7.61 -22.02
C THR A 673 -28.43 -6.23 -22.58
N LEU A 674 -27.62 -6.16 -23.64
CA LEU A 674 -27.24 -4.93 -24.32
C LEU A 674 -28.31 -4.49 -25.33
N PHE A 675 -28.62 -3.20 -25.32
CA PHE A 675 -29.49 -2.55 -26.30
C PHE A 675 -28.75 -1.35 -26.87
N GLU A 676 -28.34 -1.39 -28.14
CA GLU A 676 -27.64 -0.32 -28.86
C GLU A 676 -26.27 0.13 -28.27
N ALA A 677 -25.85 -0.42 -27.12
CA ALA A 677 -24.48 -0.33 -26.63
C ALA A 677 -23.54 -1.22 -27.47
N ILE A 678 -22.29 -0.79 -27.63
CA ILE A 678 -21.25 -1.50 -28.39
C ILE A 678 -20.01 -1.70 -27.53
N TRP A 679 -19.23 -2.73 -27.84
CA TRP A 679 -17.95 -2.99 -27.19
C TRP A 679 -16.91 -1.95 -27.61
N ASP A 680 -16.11 -1.52 -26.65
CA ASP A 680 -15.05 -0.51 -26.78
C ASP A 680 -13.87 -0.91 -25.88
N THR A 681 -12.78 -0.15 -25.90
CA THR A 681 -11.61 -0.41 -25.03
C THR A 681 -11.90 0.07 -23.60
N GLY A 682 -11.66 -0.77 -22.61
CA GLY A 682 -11.84 -0.44 -21.19
C GLY A 682 -10.72 0.40 -20.60
N VAL A 683 -10.77 0.57 -19.27
CA VAL A 683 -9.60 0.83 -18.43
C VAL A 683 -8.67 -0.38 -18.50
N GLN A 684 -9.28 -1.56 -18.51
CA GLN A 684 -8.69 -2.88 -18.59
C GLN A 684 -9.57 -3.75 -19.47
N GLY A 685 -8.98 -4.65 -20.27
CA GLY A 685 -9.76 -5.52 -21.16
C GLY A 685 -10.73 -4.77 -22.09
N SER A 686 -12.01 -5.12 -22.02
CA SER A 686 -13.08 -4.54 -22.84
C SER A 686 -14.12 -3.81 -21.99
N ALA A 687 -14.79 -2.83 -22.57
CA ALA A 687 -15.84 -2.07 -21.92
C ALA A 687 -17.04 -1.81 -22.85
N LEU A 688 -18.08 -1.14 -22.35
CA LEU A 688 -19.25 -0.77 -23.14
C LEU A 688 -19.33 0.73 -23.41
N SER A 689 -19.42 1.08 -24.69
CA SER A 689 -19.70 2.42 -25.19
C SER A 689 -21.19 2.59 -25.52
N PHE A 690 -21.78 3.64 -24.96
CA PHE A 690 -23.24 3.86 -24.93
C PHE A 690 -23.73 4.92 -25.94
N ASN A 691 -22.86 5.76 -26.52
CA ASN A 691 -23.19 6.62 -27.67
C ASN A 691 -24.53 7.41 -27.59
N ASP A 692 -24.94 7.85 -26.39
CA ASP A 692 -26.22 8.56 -26.09
C ASP A 692 -27.51 7.80 -26.47
N THR A 693 -27.39 6.54 -26.92
CA THR A 693 -28.48 5.69 -27.44
C THR A 693 -28.49 4.30 -26.80
N GLY A 694 -27.34 3.75 -26.45
CA GLY A 694 -27.18 2.46 -25.80
C GLY A 694 -27.63 2.40 -24.34
N TYR A 695 -27.90 1.18 -23.85
CA TYR A 695 -28.03 0.83 -22.43
C TYR A 695 -27.87 -0.68 -22.19
N VAL A 696 -27.64 -1.07 -20.94
CA VAL A 696 -27.77 -2.45 -20.47
C VAL A 696 -28.95 -2.54 -19.50
N GLU A 697 -29.76 -3.60 -19.61
CA GLU A 697 -30.80 -3.96 -18.63
C GLU A 697 -30.49 -5.35 -18.07
N THR A 698 -30.39 -5.47 -16.74
CA THR A 698 -29.90 -6.69 -16.07
C THR A 698 -30.98 -7.61 -15.53
N GLY A 699 -32.26 -7.27 -15.77
CA GLY A 699 -33.43 -7.97 -15.21
C GLY A 699 -33.58 -7.85 -13.68
N TYR A 700 -32.51 -7.51 -12.96
CA TYR A 700 -32.50 -7.31 -11.52
C TYR A 700 -33.34 -6.10 -11.12
N ALA A 701 -34.12 -6.21 -10.04
CA ALA A 701 -35.01 -5.15 -9.59
C ALA A 701 -34.28 -3.90 -9.05
N GLY A 702 -33.00 -4.05 -8.67
CA GLY A 702 -32.24 -3.10 -7.86
C GLY A 702 -32.29 -3.43 -6.37
N ILE A 703 -31.38 -2.86 -5.56
CA ILE A 703 -31.40 -3.03 -4.11
C ILE A 703 -32.62 -2.31 -3.53
N THR A 704 -33.45 -3.07 -2.81
CA THR A 704 -34.73 -2.61 -2.25
C THR A 704 -34.64 -2.30 -0.77
N GLY A 705 -35.32 -1.24 -0.30
CA GLY A 705 -35.38 -0.87 1.12
C GLY A 705 -34.44 0.30 1.48
N THR A 706 -34.21 0.50 2.78
CA THR A 706 -33.39 1.58 3.38
C THR A 706 -31.93 1.19 3.64
N GLY A 707 -31.64 -0.11 3.81
CA GLY A 707 -30.32 -0.64 4.20
C GLY A 707 -29.10 -0.10 3.44
N ALA A 708 -27.94 -0.19 4.07
CA ALA A 708 -26.66 0.24 3.49
C ALA A 708 -26.42 -0.36 2.08
N ARG A 709 -25.69 0.36 1.22
CA ARG A 709 -25.36 -0.11 -0.14
C ARG A 709 -24.19 0.65 -0.74
N THR A 710 -23.47 0.01 -1.64
CA THR A 710 -22.38 0.62 -2.39
C THR A 710 -22.54 0.34 -3.87
N CYS A 711 -22.18 1.29 -4.71
CA CYS A 711 -22.04 1.06 -6.14
C CYS A 711 -20.78 1.77 -6.64
N ALA A 712 -20.01 1.07 -7.47
CA ALA A 712 -18.79 1.54 -8.09
C ALA A 712 -18.83 1.23 -9.59
N ALA A 713 -18.17 2.06 -10.40
CA ALA A 713 -18.00 1.86 -11.83
C ALA A 713 -16.82 2.70 -12.34
N TRP A 714 -16.07 2.18 -13.30
CA TRP A 714 -15.20 2.99 -14.14
C TRP A 714 -16.03 3.71 -15.20
N ILE A 715 -15.83 5.01 -15.38
CA ILE A 715 -16.59 5.85 -16.32
C ILE A 715 -15.70 6.79 -17.11
N LYS A 716 -16.07 7.04 -18.37
CA LYS A 716 -15.50 8.06 -19.25
C LYS A 716 -16.59 8.65 -20.13
N THR A 717 -16.62 9.96 -20.38
CA THR A 717 -17.72 10.62 -21.12
C THR A 717 -17.30 11.89 -21.84
N THR A 718 -17.96 12.16 -22.97
CA THR A 718 -17.82 13.41 -23.73
C THR A 718 -18.79 14.51 -23.26
N GLU A 719 -19.78 14.19 -22.40
CA GLU A 719 -20.71 15.18 -21.86
C GLU A 719 -21.06 14.97 -20.38
N ALA A 720 -21.28 16.09 -19.69
CA ALA A 720 -21.79 16.13 -18.32
C ALA A 720 -23.34 16.03 -18.26
N ASN A 721 -23.91 16.10 -17.05
CA ASN A 721 -25.35 16.08 -16.77
C ASN A 721 -26.07 14.75 -17.11
N ARG A 722 -25.37 13.62 -17.25
CA ARG A 722 -25.92 12.32 -17.68
C ARG A 722 -25.84 11.23 -16.61
N VAL A 723 -26.74 10.23 -16.71
CA VAL A 723 -26.87 9.11 -15.76
C VAL A 723 -26.13 7.89 -16.32
N PHE A 724 -25.26 7.27 -15.52
CA PHE A 724 -24.52 6.06 -15.92
C PHE A 724 -24.99 4.78 -15.21
N VAL A 725 -25.56 4.87 -14.00
CA VAL A 725 -26.19 3.72 -13.30
C VAL A 725 -27.49 4.16 -12.63
N SER A 726 -28.54 3.33 -12.69
CA SER A 726 -29.79 3.60 -11.97
C SER A 726 -30.66 2.37 -11.70
N TRP A 727 -31.56 2.48 -10.73
CA TRP A 727 -32.68 1.55 -10.57
C TRP A 727 -33.92 2.20 -9.92
N GLY A 728 -35.04 1.48 -9.91
CA GLY A 728 -36.28 1.92 -9.24
C GLY A 728 -37.31 2.60 -10.13
N LEU A 729 -38.38 3.12 -9.52
CA LEU A 729 -39.51 3.75 -10.21
C LEU A 729 -39.29 5.25 -10.39
N ASN A 730 -39.86 5.84 -11.45
CA ASN A 730 -39.81 7.30 -11.67
C ASN A 730 -40.78 8.06 -10.75
N THR A 731 -40.62 7.89 -9.44
CA THR A 731 -41.43 8.46 -8.35
C THR A 731 -40.50 9.01 -7.28
N ALA A 732 -40.89 10.07 -6.58
CA ALA A 732 -40.05 10.62 -5.52
C ALA A 732 -39.76 9.57 -4.44
N GLY A 733 -38.54 9.57 -3.90
CA GLY A 733 -38.11 8.57 -2.90
C GLY A 733 -37.80 7.16 -3.43
N LYS A 734 -38.19 6.81 -4.68
CA LYS A 734 -38.22 5.40 -5.18
C LYS A 734 -37.30 5.11 -6.37
N LYS A 735 -36.35 6.00 -6.65
CA LYS A 735 -35.37 5.86 -7.74
C LYS A 735 -33.98 6.13 -7.21
N TRP A 736 -33.04 5.25 -7.52
CA TRP A 736 -31.61 5.51 -7.34
C TRP A 736 -31.00 5.95 -8.67
N ARG A 737 -30.14 6.97 -8.67
CA ARG A 737 -29.37 7.39 -9.85
C ARG A 737 -27.97 7.84 -9.44
N MET A 738 -26.96 7.32 -10.13
CA MET A 738 -25.60 7.84 -10.15
C MET A 738 -25.39 8.54 -11.49
N ARG A 739 -24.86 9.76 -11.43
CA ARG A 739 -24.81 10.66 -12.59
C ARG A 739 -23.68 11.67 -12.47
N LEU A 740 -23.36 12.30 -13.60
CA LEU A 740 -22.76 13.63 -13.59
C LEU A 740 -23.86 14.70 -13.55
N ASP A 741 -23.51 15.85 -13.01
CA ASP A 741 -24.32 17.06 -13.07
C ASP A 741 -23.86 18.05 -14.14
N ALA A 742 -24.47 19.24 -14.19
CA ALA A 742 -24.18 20.24 -15.21
C ALA A 742 -22.77 20.86 -15.15
N THR A 743 -22.02 20.61 -14.07
CA THR A 743 -20.64 21.09 -13.88
C THR A 743 -19.58 19.98 -14.02
N GLY A 744 -19.97 18.75 -14.37
CA GLY A 744 -19.06 17.60 -14.36
C GLY A 744 -18.75 17.09 -12.95
N GLY A 745 -19.53 17.49 -11.94
CA GLY A 745 -19.44 16.95 -10.60
C GLY A 745 -20.12 15.58 -10.53
N LEU A 746 -19.53 14.65 -9.79
CA LEU A 746 -20.15 13.39 -9.46
C LEU A 746 -21.39 13.65 -8.58
N ARG A 747 -22.48 12.91 -8.77
CA ARG A 747 -23.72 13.12 -8.01
C ARG A 747 -24.56 11.86 -7.84
N MET A 748 -25.09 11.70 -6.63
CA MET A 748 -26.17 10.75 -6.33
C MET A 748 -27.52 11.50 -6.25
N GLU A 749 -28.57 10.94 -6.84
CA GLU A 749 -29.93 11.51 -6.74
C GLU A 749 -30.99 10.46 -6.44
N VAL A 750 -31.79 10.72 -5.40
CA VAL A 750 -33.13 10.12 -5.27
C VAL A 750 -34.14 11.09 -5.88
N ASN A 751 -35.01 10.57 -6.77
CA ASN A 751 -35.89 11.39 -7.58
C ASN A 751 -36.76 12.37 -6.75
N GLY A 752 -37.03 13.56 -7.29
CA GLY A 752 -37.76 14.64 -6.59
C GLY A 752 -36.90 15.85 -6.15
N GLY A 753 -35.61 15.89 -6.49
CA GLY A 753 -34.75 17.06 -6.25
C GLY A 753 -33.97 17.05 -4.93
N ALA A 754 -33.83 15.90 -4.28
CA ALA A 754 -32.90 15.71 -3.17
C ALA A 754 -31.49 15.44 -3.72
N HIS A 755 -30.55 16.35 -3.49
CA HIS A 755 -29.13 16.16 -3.78
C HIS A 755 -28.48 15.48 -2.58
N PHE A 756 -27.67 14.45 -2.82
CA PHE A 756 -26.73 13.91 -1.84
C PHE A 756 -25.33 13.98 -2.49
N GLY A 757 -24.50 14.90 -1.99
CA GLY A 757 -23.16 15.14 -2.50
C GLY A 757 -23.05 15.81 -3.87
N GLN A 758 -21.96 16.57 -4.03
CA GLN A 758 -21.43 17.08 -5.29
C GLN A 758 -19.92 17.35 -5.08
N THR A 759 -19.09 16.91 -6.03
CA THR A 759 -17.64 17.19 -6.16
C THR A 759 -17.33 18.36 -7.09
#